data_AF-A0AAX2L7I8-F1
#
_entry.id   AF-A0AAX2L7I8-F1
#
_cell.length_a   1.000
_cell.length_b   1.000
_cell.length_c   1.000
_cell.angle_alpha   90.00
_cell.angle_beta   90.00
_cell.angle_gamma   90.00
#
_symmetry.space_group_name_H-M   'P 1'
#
loop_
_entity.id
_entity.type
_entity.pdbx_description
1 polymer ?
#
loop_
_entity_poly.entity_id
_entity_poly.type
_entity_poly.pdbx_seq_one_letter_code
_entity_poly.pdbx_strand_id
1 'polypeptide(L)'
;MKFNPNQRYTRWSIRRLSVGVASVVVASGFFVLVGQPSSVRADVVNPTPGQVLPEETSGTKEGDLSEKPGDTVLTQAKPEGVTGNTNSLPTPTERTEVSEETNSSSLDTLFEKDEEAQKNPELTDVLKETVDTADVDGTQASPAETTPEQVKGGVKENTKDSIDVPAAYLEKAEGKGPFTAGVNQVIPYELFAGDGMLTRLLLKASDNAPWSDNGTAKNPALPPLEGLTKGKYFYEVDLNGNTVGKQGQALIDQLRANGTQTYKATVKVYGNKDGKADLTNLVATKNVDININGLVAKETVEKAVKDNVKDSIDVPAAYLEKAKGEGPFTAGVNHVIPYELFAGDGMLTRLLLKASDKAPWSDNGEAKNPALSPLGENVKTKGQYFYQVALDGNVAGKEKQALIDQFRANGTQTYSATVNVYGNKDGKPDLDNIVATKKVTININGLISKETVQKAVADNVKDSIDVPAAYLEKAKGEGPFTAGVNHVIPYELFAGDGMLTRLLLKASDKAPWSDNGEAKNPALSPLGENVKTKGQYFYQLALDGNVAGKEKQALIDQFRANGTQTYSATVNVYGNKDGKPDLDNIVATKKVTININGLISKETVQKAVADNVKDSIDVPAAYLEKAKGEGPFTAGVNHVIPYELFAGDGMLTRLLLKASDKAPWSDNGDAKNPALSPLGENVKTKGQYFYQLALDGNVAGKEKQALIDQFRANGTQTYSATVNVYGNKDGKPDLDNIVATKKVTININGLISKETVQKAVADNVKDSIDVPAAYLEKAKGEGPFTAGVNHVIPYELFAGDGMLTRLLLKASDKAPWSDNGDAKNPALSPLGENVKTKGQYFYQLALDGNVAGKEKQALIDQFRANGTQTYSATVNVYGNKDGKPDLDNIVATKKVTIKINVKETSDTANGSLSPSNSGSGVTPMNHNHATGTTDSMPADTMTSSTNTMAGENMAASANKMSDTMMSEDKAMLPNTGETQTSMASIGFLGLALAGLLGGLGLKNKKEEN
;
A
#
# COMPACT_ATOMS: atom_id res chain seq x y z
N MET A 1 3.18 9.36 67.84
CA MET A 1 2.49 10.52 68.44
C MET A 1 1.23 10.84 67.63
N LYS A 2 0.28 11.65 68.14
CA LYS A 2 -0.98 11.98 67.46
C LYS A 2 -0.88 13.32 66.72
N PHE A 3 -1.39 13.42 65.49
CA PHE A 3 -2.62 14.19 65.21
C PHE A 3 -3.25 13.84 63.84
N ASN A 4 -4.48 14.33 63.63
CA ASN A 4 -5.34 14.25 62.42
C ASN A 4 -5.25 15.60 61.65
N PRO A 5 -5.95 15.88 60.52
CA PRO A 5 -6.93 15.10 59.74
C PRO A 5 -6.53 15.00 58.23
N ASN A 6 -7.33 14.52 57.25
CA ASN A 6 -8.76 14.23 57.12
C ASN A 6 -8.98 13.02 56.16
N GLN A 7 -10.03 12.19 56.36
CA GLN A 7 -10.35 11.09 55.42
C GLN A 7 -11.84 10.69 55.42
N ARG A 8 -12.34 10.37 54.21
CA ARG A 8 -13.41 9.41 53.84
C ARG A 8 -14.86 9.64 54.33
N TYR A 9 -15.79 9.60 53.36
CA TYR A 9 -16.92 8.64 53.34
C TYR A 9 -17.18 8.16 51.90
N THR A 10 -18.19 7.31 51.71
CA THR A 10 -18.00 6.05 50.97
C THR A 10 -19.30 5.32 50.59
N ARG A 11 -19.25 4.57 49.46
CA ARG A 11 -20.07 3.39 49.06
C ARG A 11 -21.56 3.51 48.63
N TRP A 12 -21.79 2.98 47.41
CA TRP A 12 -22.80 1.97 47.00
C TRP A 12 -24.25 2.36 46.58
N SER A 13 -24.43 2.46 45.24
CA SER A 13 -25.36 1.69 44.38
C SER A 13 -26.84 1.43 44.75
N ILE A 14 -27.75 1.87 43.85
CA ILE A 14 -29.11 1.30 43.62
C ILE A 14 -29.30 1.05 42.09
N ARG A 15 -30.33 0.29 41.69
CA ARG A 15 -30.44 -0.42 40.40
C ARG A 15 -31.54 0.10 39.45
N ARG A 16 -31.36 -0.20 38.15
CA ARG A 16 -32.36 -0.46 37.08
C ARG A 16 -33.52 0.52 36.84
N LEU A 17 -33.70 0.88 35.56
CA LEU A 17 -34.99 0.78 34.87
C LEU A 17 -34.77 0.30 33.42
N SER A 18 -35.81 -0.18 32.74
CA SER A 18 -35.72 -0.86 31.44
C SER A 18 -37.01 -0.76 30.61
N VAL A 19 -37.06 0.22 29.70
CA VAL A 19 -37.99 0.38 28.57
C VAL A 19 -37.36 1.42 27.62
N GLY A 20 -37.68 1.48 26.32
CA GLY A 20 -38.60 0.67 25.51
C GLY A 20 -38.50 1.08 24.03
N VAL A 21 -39.11 0.32 23.12
CA VAL A 21 -39.03 0.55 21.66
C VAL A 21 -39.96 1.68 21.21
N ALA A 22 -39.47 2.59 20.37
CA ALA A 22 -40.28 3.32 19.40
C ALA A 22 -39.41 3.87 18.24
N SER A 23 -39.81 3.59 17.01
CA SER A 23 -39.31 4.29 15.81
C SER A 23 -40.33 5.35 15.39
N VAL A 24 -39.87 6.53 15.00
CA VAL A 24 -40.67 7.52 14.25
C VAL A 24 -39.83 8.05 13.08
N VAL A 25 -40.46 8.10 11.92
CA VAL A 25 -39.96 8.67 10.66
C VAL A 25 -40.76 9.95 10.38
N VAL A 26 -40.35 10.79 9.41
CA VAL A 26 -41.04 12.02 8.98
C VAL A 26 -40.77 13.19 9.96
N ALA A 27 -40.54 14.46 9.56
CA ALA A 27 -40.73 15.09 8.25
C ALA A 27 -39.56 15.99 7.79
N SER A 28 -39.50 16.19 6.48
CA SER A 28 -39.03 17.41 5.82
C SER A 28 -39.64 18.70 6.41
N GLY A 29 -38.84 19.75 6.63
CA GLY A 29 -39.31 21.06 7.11
C GLY A 29 -38.57 22.21 6.44
N PHE A 30 -39.11 22.74 5.34
CA PHE A 30 -38.61 23.91 4.63
C PHE A 30 -39.01 25.19 5.39
N PHE A 31 -38.09 26.15 5.57
CA PHE A 31 -38.42 27.49 6.11
C PHE A 31 -37.66 28.59 5.36
N VAL A 32 -38.37 29.68 5.07
CA VAL A 32 -37.85 30.90 4.41
C VAL A 32 -38.49 32.11 5.08
N LEU A 33 -37.67 33.07 5.53
CA LEU A 33 -37.91 34.51 5.79
C LEU A 33 -36.72 35.01 6.64
N VAL A 34 -35.77 35.78 6.08
CA VAL A 34 -35.76 37.27 5.93
C VAL A 34 -35.33 38.03 7.19
N GLY A 35 -34.26 38.83 7.06
CA GLY A 35 -33.80 39.82 8.05
C GLY A 35 -32.30 40.16 7.95
N GLN A 36 -31.96 41.40 7.59
CA GLN A 36 -30.63 41.99 7.81
C GLN A 36 -30.60 42.73 9.17
N PRO A 37 -29.43 43.11 9.72
CA PRO A 37 -28.94 44.46 9.41
C PRO A 37 -27.40 44.68 9.33
N SER A 38 -27.06 45.69 8.53
CA SER A 38 -25.96 46.69 8.60
C SER A 38 -24.70 46.55 9.47
N SER A 39 -23.59 47.02 8.88
CA SER A 39 -22.23 47.24 9.44
C SER A 39 -21.99 48.62 10.08
N VAL A 40 -21.03 48.73 11.03
CA VAL A 40 -20.24 49.96 11.33
C VAL A 40 -18.77 49.57 11.69
N ARG A 41 -17.83 50.52 11.60
CA ARG A 41 -16.36 50.39 11.67
C ARG A 41 -15.74 50.42 13.09
N ALA A 42 -14.46 50.06 13.17
CA ALA A 42 -13.44 50.69 14.03
C ALA A 42 -12.06 50.71 13.31
N ASP A 43 -11.12 51.56 13.72
CA ASP A 43 -9.90 51.90 12.95
C ASP A 43 -8.55 51.45 13.57
N VAL A 44 -7.55 51.40 12.67
CA VAL A 44 -6.07 51.30 12.79
C VAL A 44 -5.39 51.52 14.16
N VAL A 45 -4.51 50.58 14.55
CA VAL A 45 -3.13 50.87 15.09
C VAL A 45 -2.14 49.78 14.61
N ASN A 46 -0.87 50.15 14.40
CA ASN A 46 0.23 49.30 13.91
C ASN A 46 1.20 48.84 15.03
N PRO A 47 1.74 47.60 15.03
CA PRO A 47 2.80 47.17 15.95
C PRO A 47 4.18 46.94 15.29
N THR A 48 5.23 47.55 15.86
CA THR A 48 6.65 47.25 15.55
C THR A 48 7.21 46.27 16.59
N PRO A 49 8.02 45.26 16.22
CA PRO A 49 8.53 44.25 17.17
C PRO A 49 9.71 44.75 18.01
N GLY A 50 9.86 44.19 19.23
CA GLY A 50 11.00 44.40 20.14
C GLY A 50 11.46 43.09 20.79
N GLN A 51 12.75 43.00 21.11
CA GLN A 51 13.42 41.78 21.60
C GLN A 51 13.43 41.67 23.13
N VAL A 52 13.48 40.43 23.67
CA VAL A 52 14.06 40.14 25.01
C VAL A 52 14.75 38.75 24.97
N LEU A 53 15.77 38.56 25.82
CA LEU A 53 16.54 37.30 25.98
C LEU A 53 15.88 36.32 26.97
N PRO A 54 16.25 35.02 26.95
CA PRO A 54 16.00 34.04 28.02
C PRO A 54 17.19 33.88 28.99
N GLU A 55 16.94 33.40 30.21
CA GLU A 55 17.97 33.00 31.18
C GLU A 55 17.50 31.82 32.07
N GLU A 56 18.28 30.72 32.03
CA GLU A 56 18.66 29.72 33.08
C GLU A 56 18.02 29.72 34.50
N THR A 57 17.92 28.63 35.30
CA THR A 57 17.79 27.14 35.15
C THR A 57 17.53 26.52 36.56
N SER A 58 17.13 25.24 36.66
CA SER A 58 17.49 24.24 37.74
C SER A 58 16.58 22.99 37.69
N GLY A 59 16.96 21.79 38.17
CA GLY A 59 18.24 21.29 38.71
C GLY A 59 18.15 19.84 39.28
N THR A 60 19.24 19.31 39.85
CA THR A 60 19.45 17.95 40.46
C THR A 60 19.61 16.76 39.49
N LYS A 61 20.49 15.73 39.68
CA LYS A 61 21.61 15.38 40.61
C LYS A 61 22.34 14.13 40.01
N GLU A 62 23.54 13.61 40.37
CA GLU A 62 24.77 14.10 41.07
C GLU A 62 25.79 12.94 41.28
N GLY A 63 27.11 13.21 41.25
CA GLY A 63 28.22 12.33 41.72
C GLY A 63 28.97 11.49 40.66
N ASP A 64 30.29 11.26 40.75
CA ASP A 64 31.34 11.83 41.62
C ASP A 64 32.78 11.58 41.07
N LEU A 65 33.77 12.38 41.49
CA LEU A 65 35.25 12.32 41.27
C LEU A 65 35.78 12.46 39.81
N SER A 66 36.98 13.03 39.51
CA SER A 66 38.06 13.62 40.33
C SER A 66 38.67 14.92 39.71
N GLU A 67 39.96 15.24 39.96
CA GLU A 67 40.52 16.61 40.02
C GLU A 67 41.16 17.20 38.72
N LYS A 68 41.56 18.48 38.80
CA LYS A 68 42.15 19.35 37.75
C LYS A 68 43.72 19.25 37.70
N PRO A 69 44.44 20.13 36.97
CA PRO A 69 44.57 20.25 35.51
C PRO A 69 46.05 20.13 35.05
N GLY A 70 46.34 20.22 33.74
CA GLY A 70 47.71 20.27 33.22
C GLY A 70 47.87 21.07 31.93
N ASP A 71 48.96 21.84 31.83
CA ASP A 71 49.38 22.65 30.67
C ASP A 71 50.94 22.75 30.67
N THR A 72 51.56 23.12 29.54
CA THR A 72 52.99 23.53 29.30
C THR A 72 53.82 22.73 28.25
N VAL A 73 53.86 23.26 27.02
CA VAL A 73 54.98 23.60 26.09
C VAL A 73 56.38 22.93 26.17
N LEU A 74 57.02 22.64 24.99
CA LEU A 74 58.43 22.95 24.52
C LEU A 74 58.94 21.95 23.43
N THR A 75 59.89 22.20 22.49
CA THR A 75 60.86 23.30 22.11
C THR A 75 60.73 23.63 20.58
N GLN A 76 61.35 24.62 19.88
CA GLN A 76 62.35 25.70 20.10
C GLN A 76 63.84 25.44 19.69
N ALA A 77 64.26 25.80 18.44
CA ALA A 77 65.68 26.02 18.01
C ALA A 77 65.87 26.77 16.64
N LYS A 78 67.07 27.37 16.39
CA LYS A 78 67.52 28.11 15.17
C LYS A 78 69.04 27.86 14.91
N PRO A 79 69.53 27.71 13.65
CA PRO A 79 70.57 28.62 13.04
C PRO A 79 70.31 28.93 11.53
N GLU A 80 70.56 30.12 10.97
CA GLU A 80 71.82 30.78 10.48
C GLU A 80 72.51 30.17 9.22
N GLY A 81 72.71 31.00 8.18
CA GLY A 81 73.39 30.68 6.91
C GLY A 81 73.26 31.83 5.87
N VAL A 82 74.26 32.05 5.00
CA VAL A 82 74.41 33.27 4.14
C VAL A 82 74.98 32.92 2.74
N THR A 83 74.87 33.86 1.77
CA THR A 83 75.35 33.88 0.36
C THR A 83 74.40 33.24 -0.67
N GLY A 84 74.30 33.72 -1.93
CA GLY A 84 74.98 34.86 -2.55
C GLY A 84 74.34 35.37 -3.87
N ASN A 85 74.42 36.68 -4.06
CA ASN A 85 74.15 37.53 -5.23
C ASN A 85 74.93 37.13 -6.52
N THR A 86 74.51 37.49 -7.74
CA THR A 86 74.63 38.84 -8.35
C THR A 86 74.04 38.94 -9.79
N ASN A 87 73.57 40.16 -10.16
CA ASN A 87 73.74 40.94 -11.42
C ASN A 87 73.66 40.27 -12.84
N SER A 88 73.19 40.92 -13.93
CA SER A 88 72.61 42.26 -14.16
C SER A 88 71.95 42.42 -15.55
N LEU A 89 71.19 43.52 -15.72
CA LEU A 89 70.95 44.43 -16.89
C LEU A 89 71.66 44.18 -18.26
N PRO A 90 71.17 44.74 -19.42
CA PRO A 90 70.26 45.90 -19.52
C PRO A 90 69.14 45.93 -20.60
N THR A 91 68.29 46.97 -20.45
CA THR A 91 67.41 47.70 -21.41
C THR A 91 68.20 48.40 -22.55
N PRO A 92 67.62 49.18 -23.52
CA PRO A 92 66.40 50.03 -23.55
C PRO A 92 65.45 49.72 -24.76
N THR A 93 64.33 50.41 -25.05
CA THR A 93 64.07 51.88 -25.13
C THR A 93 62.58 52.26 -24.96
N GLU A 94 62.32 53.16 -23.99
CA GLU A 94 61.36 54.30 -23.91
C GLU A 94 59.94 54.24 -24.56
N ARG A 95 58.85 54.87 -24.05
CA ARG A 95 58.46 55.65 -22.84
C ARG A 95 56.90 55.76 -22.81
N THR A 96 56.13 56.30 -21.86
CA THR A 96 56.26 57.05 -20.56
C THR A 96 55.06 56.62 -19.68
N GLU A 97 55.11 56.56 -18.34
CA GLU A 97 54.94 57.63 -17.32
C GLU A 97 53.63 58.46 -17.39
N VAL A 98 52.84 58.67 -16.31
CA VAL A 98 52.85 58.05 -14.95
C VAL A 98 51.52 58.33 -14.17
N SER A 99 51.13 57.39 -13.26
CA SER A 99 50.30 57.43 -12.01
C SER A 99 49.14 58.47 -11.79
N GLU A 100 48.32 58.49 -10.71
CA GLU A 100 48.05 57.61 -9.55
C GLU A 100 46.62 57.85 -8.98
N GLU A 101 46.24 57.20 -7.87
CA GLU A 101 44.97 57.40 -7.14
C GLU A 101 44.95 58.63 -6.20
N THR A 102 43.77 59.16 -5.84
CA THR A 102 43.29 59.40 -4.43
C THR A 102 41.97 60.21 -4.34
N ASN A 103 41.34 60.22 -3.15
CA ASN A 103 40.15 61.02 -2.81
C ASN A 103 40.49 62.47 -2.39
N SER A 104 39.55 63.43 -2.55
CA SER A 104 38.94 64.23 -1.43
C SER A 104 38.21 65.54 -1.83
N SER A 105 36.97 65.69 -1.31
CA SER A 105 36.29 66.91 -0.78
C SER A 105 36.31 68.32 -1.44
N SER A 106 35.13 68.98 -1.31
CA SER A 106 34.84 70.40 -1.00
C SER A 106 34.73 71.50 -2.10
N LEU A 107 33.96 72.53 -1.70
CA LEU A 107 33.53 73.80 -2.34
C LEU A 107 34.72 74.71 -2.81
N ASP A 108 34.55 75.79 -3.58
CA ASP A 108 33.38 76.69 -3.73
C ASP A 108 33.36 77.50 -5.06
N THR A 109 32.26 78.23 -5.30
CA THR A 109 32.03 79.39 -6.20
C THR A 109 32.79 79.52 -7.55
N LEU A 110 32.02 79.61 -8.66
CA LEU A 110 31.67 80.91 -9.30
C LEU A 110 30.70 80.73 -10.49
N PHE A 111 29.90 81.77 -10.78
CA PHE A 111 29.02 81.85 -11.96
C PHE A 111 29.64 82.75 -13.05
N GLU A 112 29.69 82.26 -14.29
CA GLU A 112 29.48 82.99 -15.56
C GLU A 112 29.70 81.95 -16.69
N LYS A 113 28.68 81.44 -17.40
CA LYS A 113 27.71 82.08 -18.32
C LYS A 113 28.30 82.37 -19.71
N ASP A 114 28.12 81.42 -20.64
CA ASP A 114 27.43 81.65 -21.92
C ASP A 114 27.12 80.30 -22.61
N GLU A 115 25.89 80.12 -23.10
CA GLU A 115 25.47 78.95 -23.90
C GLU A 115 25.30 79.36 -25.38
N GLU A 116 26.07 78.75 -26.28
CA GLU A 116 25.75 78.76 -27.71
C GLU A 116 24.91 77.53 -28.09
N ALA A 117 23.73 77.76 -28.67
CA ALA A 117 22.81 76.70 -29.06
C ALA A 117 23.32 75.93 -30.30
N GLN A 118 23.77 74.68 -30.11
CA GLN A 118 24.14 73.78 -31.21
C GLN A 118 22.92 73.47 -32.10
N LYS A 119 22.95 73.95 -33.35
CA LYS A 119 22.00 73.53 -34.39
C LYS A 119 22.33 72.13 -34.90
N ASN A 120 21.36 71.22 -34.83
CA ASN A 120 21.38 69.98 -35.61
C ASN A 120 20.93 70.28 -37.07
N PRO A 121 21.75 70.03 -38.11
CA PRO A 121 21.49 70.53 -39.47
C PRO A 121 20.51 69.70 -40.32
N GLU A 122 20.24 68.43 -39.99
CA GLU A 122 19.60 67.46 -40.90
C GLU A 122 18.10 67.67 -41.15
N LEU A 123 17.44 68.59 -40.44
CA LEU A 123 16.00 68.90 -40.60
C LEU A 123 15.62 69.59 -41.93
N THR A 124 16.58 69.88 -42.83
CA THR A 124 16.33 70.68 -44.05
C THR A 124 16.38 69.93 -45.37
N ASP A 125 17.03 68.75 -45.45
CA ASP A 125 17.22 68.03 -46.73
C ASP A 125 16.05 67.11 -47.14
N VAL A 126 15.07 66.88 -46.26
CA VAL A 126 13.93 65.96 -46.53
C VAL A 126 12.86 66.58 -47.46
N LEU A 127 12.99 67.87 -47.81
CA LEU A 127 11.98 68.62 -48.59
C LEU A 127 12.26 68.69 -50.12
N LYS A 128 13.11 67.81 -50.66
CA LYS A 128 13.44 67.77 -52.10
C LYS A 128 13.24 66.40 -52.75
N GLU A 129 12.00 65.92 -52.80
CA GLU A 129 11.44 65.18 -53.96
C GLU A 129 9.97 64.80 -53.71
N THR A 130 9.02 65.45 -54.40
CA THR A 130 7.67 64.91 -54.75
C THR A 130 6.99 65.81 -55.81
N VAL A 131 7.45 65.65 -57.06
CA VAL A 131 6.68 65.60 -58.33
C VAL A 131 5.51 66.58 -58.56
N ASP A 132 5.57 67.30 -59.69
CA ASP A 132 4.45 68.03 -60.31
C ASP A 132 3.26 67.14 -60.72
N THR A 133 2.03 67.62 -60.54
CA THR A 133 0.91 67.26 -61.43
C THR A 133 -0.08 68.42 -61.65
N ALA A 134 -0.21 68.80 -62.93
CA ALA A 134 -1.38 69.35 -63.61
C ALA A 134 -2.16 70.53 -62.99
N ASP A 135 -2.11 71.66 -63.71
CA ASP A 135 -2.96 72.84 -63.62
C ASP A 135 -4.46 72.54 -63.88
N VAL A 136 -5.36 73.16 -63.08
CA VAL A 136 -6.81 73.25 -63.34
C VAL A 136 -7.31 74.59 -62.81
N ASP A 137 -7.74 75.48 -63.72
CA ASP A 137 -8.34 76.77 -63.38
C ASP A 137 -9.65 76.61 -62.59
N GLY A 138 -9.80 77.40 -61.53
CA GLY A 138 -10.94 77.36 -60.62
C GLY A 138 -10.69 78.26 -59.41
N THR A 139 -11.54 79.28 -59.23
CA THR A 139 -11.36 80.36 -58.24
C THR A 139 -11.06 79.85 -56.83
N GLN A 140 -9.78 79.84 -56.47
CA GLN A 140 -9.30 79.33 -55.20
C GLN A 140 -9.70 80.28 -54.06
N ALA A 141 -10.74 79.92 -53.31
CA ALA A 141 -10.92 80.45 -51.96
C ALA A 141 -9.66 80.10 -51.15
N SER A 142 -9.04 81.09 -50.51
CA SER A 142 -7.91 80.84 -49.60
C SER A 142 -8.32 79.78 -48.58
N PRO A 143 -7.48 78.76 -48.29
CA PRO A 143 -7.73 77.83 -47.20
C PRO A 143 -8.06 78.63 -45.93
N ALA A 144 -9.16 78.25 -45.26
CA ALA A 144 -9.56 78.92 -44.04
C ALA A 144 -8.45 78.74 -42.99
N GLU A 145 -7.82 79.83 -42.58
CA GLU A 145 -6.70 79.76 -41.64
C GLU A 145 -7.16 79.13 -40.33
N THR A 146 -6.40 78.13 -39.86
CA THR A 146 -6.69 77.40 -38.63
C THR A 146 -6.71 78.38 -37.45
N THR A 147 -7.80 78.42 -36.67
CA THR A 147 -7.94 79.40 -35.58
C THR A 147 -7.32 78.91 -34.26
N PRO A 148 -6.98 79.82 -33.32
CA PRO A 148 -6.51 79.45 -31.99
C PRO A 148 -7.47 78.52 -31.23
N GLU A 149 -8.78 78.68 -31.43
CA GLU A 149 -9.83 77.87 -30.82
C GLU A 149 -9.84 76.44 -31.40
N GLN A 150 -9.66 76.30 -32.72
CA GLN A 150 -9.54 75.00 -33.38
C GLN A 150 -8.30 74.25 -32.90
N VAL A 151 -7.15 74.94 -32.78
CA VAL A 151 -5.92 74.38 -32.21
C VAL A 151 -6.14 73.96 -30.75
N LYS A 152 -6.78 74.79 -29.94
CA LYS A 152 -7.06 74.50 -28.52
C LYS A 152 -8.04 73.34 -28.31
N GLY A 153 -9.03 73.19 -29.21
CA GLY A 153 -9.89 72.01 -29.29
C GLY A 153 -9.09 70.76 -29.67
N GLY A 154 -8.38 70.80 -30.81
CA GLY A 154 -7.57 69.68 -31.32
C GLY A 154 -6.54 69.16 -30.32
N VAL A 155 -5.79 70.03 -29.64
CA VAL A 155 -4.83 69.64 -28.58
C VAL A 155 -5.53 68.91 -27.43
N LYS A 156 -6.72 69.37 -27.02
CA LYS A 156 -7.48 68.73 -25.93
C LYS A 156 -8.04 67.37 -26.37
N GLU A 157 -8.57 67.29 -27.58
CA GLU A 157 -9.43 66.20 -28.06
C GLU A 157 -8.67 65.11 -28.79
N ASN A 158 -7.65 65.44 -29.59
CA ASN A 158 -6.89 64.47 -30.40
C ASN A 158 -5.69 63.88 -29.65
N THR A 159 -5.18 64.56 -28.63
CA THR A 159 -4.10 64.05 -27.76
C THR A 159 -4.69 63.11 -26.69
N LYS A 160 -3.97 62.03 -26.37
CA LYS A 160 -4.24 61.12 -25.24
C LYS A 160 -3.92 61.80 -23.90
N ASP A 161 -4.36 61.17 -22.80
CA ASP A 161 -4.10 61.65 -21.43
C ASP A 161 -2.93 60.89 -20.77
N SER A 162 -2.57 59.72 -21.30
CA SER A 162 -1.35 58.97 -20.97
C SER A 162 -0.92 58.12 -22.17
N ILE A 163 0.38 57.81 -22.27
CA ILE A 163 0.94 56.85 -23.22
C ILE A 163 1.93 55.90 -22.53
N ASP A 164 2.08 54.71 -23.12
CA ASP A 164 2.98 53.66 -22.65
C ASP A 164 3.91 53.26 -23.81
N VAL A 165 5.21 53.51 -23.66
CA VAL A 165 6.19 53.47 -24.74
C VAL A 165 6.98 52.16 -24.68
N PRO A 166 6.88 51.27 -25.69
CA PRO A 166 7.63 50.02 -25.74
C PRO A 166 9.14 50.23 -25.62
N ALA A 167 9.82 49.36 -24.88
CA ALA A 167 11.26 49.46 -24.65
C ALA A 167 12.07 49.36 -25.96
N ALA A 168 11.59 48.59 -26.95
CA ALA A 168 12.16 48.52 -28.30
C ALA A 168 12.33 49.88 -28.99
N TYR A 169 11.47 50.87 -28.70
CA TYR A 169 11.57 52.19 -29.33
C TYR A 169 12.73 53.01 -28.73
N LEU A 170 13.01 52.85 -27.44
CA LEU A 170 14.18 53.46 -26.78
C LEU A 170 15.47 52.68 -27.08
N GLU A 171 15.37 51.37 -27.36
CA GLU A 171 16.49 50.53 -27.78
C GLU A 171 17.09 51.04 -29.09
N LYS A 172 16.22 51.34 -30.06
CA LYS A 172 16.56 51.75 -31.43
C LYS A 172 16.54 53.27 -31.67
N ALA A 173 16.28 54.06 -30.63
CA ALA A 173 16.40 55.51 -30.68
C ALA A 173 17.86 55.95 -30.88
N GLU A 174 18.11 56.75 -31.90
CA GLU A 174 19.41 57.38 -32.19
C GLU A 174 19.33 58.90 -31.95
N GLY A 175 20.42 59.53 -31.50
CA GLY A 175 20.46 60.96 -31.19
C GLY A 175 20.23 61.91 -32.38
N LYS A 176 20.39 61.41 -33.61
CA LYS A 176 20.00 62.08 -34.86
C LYS A 176 18.61 61.65 -35.36
N GLY A 177 18.08 60.54 -34.87
CA GLY A 177 16.80 59.98 -35.29
C GLY A 177 15.60 60.76 -34.74
N PRO A 178 14.40 60.52 -35.29
CA PRO A 178 13.20 61.31 -34.99
C PRO A 178 12.63 61.07 -33.58
N PHE A 179 13.09 60.08 -32.83
CA PHE A 179 12.49 59.68 -31.55
C PHE A 179 12.27 60.83 -30.56
N THR A 180 13.22 61.76 -30.46
CA THR A 180 13.13 62.92 -29.55
C THR A 180 12.58 64.19 -30.21
N ALA A 181 12.20 64.16 -31.49
CA ALA A 181 11.78 65.34 -32.21
C ALA A 181 10.48 65.94 -31.63
N GLY A 182 10.52 67.24 -31.35
CA GLY A 182 9.45 67.96 -30.64
C GLY A 182 9.40 67.72 -29.12
N VAL A 183 10.36 67.00 -28.53
CA VAL A 183 10.49 66.82 -27.07
C VAL A 183 11.61 67.71 -26.54
N ASN A 184 11.29 68.53 -25.54
CA ASN A 184 12.13 69.61 -24.97
C ASN A 184 12.68 70.59 -26.03
N GLN A 185 12.02 70.65 -27.20
CA GLN A 185 12.41 71.46 -28.35
C GLN A 185 11.16 71.89 -29.10
N VAL A 186 11.17 73.11 -29.63
CA VAL A 186 10.03 73.71 -30.30
C VAL A 186 10.12 73.49 -31.81
N ILE A 187 9.14 72.79 -32.40
CA ILE A 187 9.07 72.49 -33.84
C ILE A 187 7.82 73.09 -34.50
N PRO A 188 7.78 73.30 -35.83
CA PRO A 188 6.55 73.62 -36.55
C PRO A 188 5.48 72.55 -36.32
N TYR A 189 4.23 72.95 -36.07
CA TYR A 189 3.18 72.02 -35.64
C TYR A 189 2.79 71.02 -36.75
N GLU A 190 3.00 71.36 -38.03
CA GLU A 190 2.82 70.45 -39.16
C GLU A 190 3.86 69.32 -39.24
N LEU A 191 4.96 69.40 -38.49
CA LEU A 191 5.98 68.33 -38.36
C LEU A 191 5.75 67.45 -37.13
N PHE A 192 4.71 67.72 -36.34
CA PHE A 192 4.35 66.91 -35.20
C PHE A 192 3.89 65.50 -35.63
N ALA A 193 4.17 64.49 -34.80
CA ALA A 193 3.72 63.11 -35.01
C ALA A 193 4.13 62.44 -36.35
N GLY A 194 5.27 62.88 -36.91
CA GLY A 194 6.03 62.16 -37.94
C GLY A 194 6.51 60.77 -37.48
N ASP A 195 7.07 60.00 -38.41
CA ASP A 195 7.45 58.61 -38.18
C ASP A 195 8.52 58.44 -37.09
N GLY A 196 8.38 57.41 -36.26
CA GLY A 196 9.28 57.11 -35.13
C GLY A 196 9.36 58.16 -34.00
N MET A 197 8.68 59.30 -34.11
CA MET A 197 8.73 60.36 -33.08
C MET A 197 7.91 59.96 -31.84
N LEU A 198 8.44 60.15 -30.63
CA LEU A 198 7.69 59.94 -29.38
C LEU A 198 6.37 60.75 -29.36
N THR A 199 6.38 61.92 -30.00
CA THR A 199 5.20 62.77 -30.21
C THR A 199 4.05 62.08 -30.95
N ARG A 200 4.32 61.13 -31.87
CA ARG A 200 3.31 60.39 -32.62
C ARG A 200 2.42 59.56 -31.71
N LEU A 201 3.00 58.94 -30.67
CA LEU A 201 2.22 58.13 -29.71
C LEU A 201 1.20 58.95 -28.93
N LEU A 202 1.44 60.27 -28.74
CA LEU A 202 0.54 61.17 -28.00
C LEU A 202 -0.81 61.35 -28.70
N LEU A 203 -0.94 61.12 -30.01
CA LEU A 203 -2.22 61.24 -30.72
C LEU A 203 -3.06 59.98 -30.59
N LYS A 204 -4.38 60.13 -30.42
CA LYS A 204 -5.38 59.05 -30.53
C LYS A 204 -5.38 58.38 -31.91
N ALA A 205 -5.04 59.14 -32.96
CA ALA A 205 -4.85 58.61 -34.30
C ALA A 205 -3.71 57.57 -34.42
N SER A 206 -2.81 57.46 -33.42
CA SER A 206 -1.68 56.53 -33.48
C SER A 206 -2.01 55.07 -33.14
N ASP A 207 -3.18 54.79 -32.54
CA ASP A 207 -3.48 53.45 -32.00
C ASP A 207 -3.53 52.33 -33.05
N ASN A 208 -3.69 52.68 -34.34
CA ASN A 208 -3.61 51.75 -35.46
C ASN A 208 -2.64 52.25 -36.57
N ALA A 209 -1.82 53.26 -36.28
CA ALA A 209 -0.90 53.83 -37.27
C ALA A 209 0.38 53.00 -37.38
N PRO A 210 0.98 52.88 -38.58
CA PRO A 210 2.31 52.29 -38.71
C PRO A 210 3.36 53.16 -38.02
N TRP A 211 4.42 52.51 -37.54
CA TRP A 211 5.51 53.08 -36.76
C TRP A 211 6.83 52.45 -37.21
N SER A 212 7.83 53.28 -37.52
CA SER A 212 9.23 52.87 -37.65
C SER A 212 9.97 53.13 -36.35
N ASP A 213 10.77 52.18 -35.90
CA ASP A 213 11.57 52.30 -34.68
C ASP A 213 12.66 53.38 -34.72
N ASN A 214 13.23 53.66 -35.90
CA ASN A 214 14.22 54.71 -36.15
C ASN A 214 13.79 55.75 -37.22
N GLY A 215 12.57 55.66 -37.75
CA GLY A 215 12.04 56.56 -38.80
C GLY A 215 12.38 56.18 -40.24
N THR A 216 13.15 55.12 -40.48
CA THR A 216 13.58 54.73 -41.84
C THR A 216 12.45 54.22 -42.74
N ALA A 217 11.32 53.79 -42.19
CA ALA A 217 10.17 53.36 -43.01
C ALA A 217 9.40 54.53 -43.68
N LYS A 218 9.68 55.78 -43.29
CA LYS A 218 9.11 57.01 -43.87
C LYS A 218 7.57 57.02 -43.90
N ASN A 219 6.93 56.51 -42.85
CA ASN A 219 5.47 56.58 -42.72
C ASN A 219 4.98 58.04 -42.73
N PRO A 220 3.79 58.35 -43.29
CA PRO A 220 3.24 59.69 -43.25
C PRO A 220 3.04 60.17 -41.80
N ALA A 221 3.28 61.46 -41.57
CA ALA A 221 2.98 62.11 -40.29
C ALA A 221 1.48 62.06 -39.99
N LEU A 222 1.12 61.89 -38.72
CA LEU A 222 -0.28 61.95 -38.29
C LEU A 222 -0.64 63.42 -38.03
N PRO A 223 -1.55 64.04 -38.80
CA PRO A 223 -1.92 65.44 -38.55
C PRO A 223 -2.56 65.56 -37.16
N PRO A 224 -2.08 66.47 -36.28
CA PRO A 224 -2.64 66.62 -34.93
C PRO A 224 -4.04 67.23 -34.91
N LEU A 225 -4.44 67.90 -36.00
CA LEU A 225 -5.81 68.26 -36.32
C LEU A 225 -5.95 68.40 -37.85
N GLU A 226 -7.18 68.26 -38.34
CA GLU A 226 -7.51 68.48 -39.75
C GLU A 226 -7.33 69.97 -40.14
N GLY A 227 -6.94 70.23 -41.39
CA GLY A 227 -6.83 71.59 -41.92
C GLY A 227 -5.73 72.46 -41.29
N LEU A 228 -4.72 71.87 -40.63
CA LEU A 228 -3.62 72.63 -40.01
C LEU A 228 -2.83 73.44 -41.05
N THR A 229 -2.85 74.76 -40.89
CA THR A 229 -2.15 75.71 -41.75
C THR A 229 -0.65 75.71 -41.42
N LYS A 230 0.17 75.31 -42.39
CA LYS A 230 1.64 75.22 -42.25
C LYS A 230 2.25 76.54 -41.74
N GLY A 231 3.21 76.44 -40.84
CA GLY A 231 3.96 77.56 -40.28
C GLY A 231 3.19 78.48 -39.32
N LYS A 232 1.86 78.37 -39.17
CA LYS A 232 1.07 79.26 -38.29
C LYS A 232 1.26 78.98 -36.80
N TYR A 233 1.63 77.75 -36.45
CA TYR A 233 1.73 77.27 -35.07
C TYR A 233 2.99 76.44 -34.85
N PHE A 234 3.50 76.48 -33.62
CA PHE A 234 4.68 75.74 -33.17
C PHE A 234 4.36 74.94 -31.91
N TYR A 235 5.09 73.87 -31.67
CA TYR A 235 4.73 72.83 -30.71
C TYR A 235 5.94 72.38 -29.87
N GLU A 236 5.73 72.09 -28.58
CA GLU A 236 6.69 71.43 -27.68
C GLU A 236 6.02 70.36 -26.80
N VAL A 237 6.70 69.22 -26.56
CA VAL A 237 6.49 68.36 -25.39
C VAL A 237 7.56 68.66 -24.35
N ASP A 238 7.20 69.34 -23.28
CA ASP A 238 8.10 69.60 -22.14
C ASP A 238 8.08 68.41 -21.19
N LEU A 239 9.20 67.69 -21.09
CA LEU A 239 9.33 66.46 -20.32
C LEU A 239 9.98 66.74 -18.96
N ASN A 240 9.16 66.75 -17.90
CA ASN A 240 9.57 67.17 -16.56
C ASN A 240 10.55 66.19 -15.87
N GLY A 241 11.23 66.68 -14.83
CA GLY A 241 12.17 65.91 -14.02
C GLY A 241 13.62 66.10 -14.47
N ASN A 242 14.46 65.07 -14.35
CA ASN A 242 15.87 65.13 -14.74
C ASN A 242 16.11 65.12 -16.27
N THR A 243 15.04 65.14 -17.07
CA THR A 243 15.06 65.26 -18.53
C THR A 243 14.95 66.70 -19.04
N VAL A 244 14.56 67.66 -18.19
CA VAL A 244 14.38 69.07 -18.58
C VAL A 244 15.64 69.64 -19.24
N GLY A 245 15.48 70.39 -20.33
CA GLY A 245 16.57 70.99 -21.11
C GLY A 245 17.37 70.01 -21.98
N LYS A 246 17.20 68.69 -21.82
CA LYS A 246 17.93 67.69 -22.62
C LYS A 246 17.18 67.40 -23.93
N GLN A 247 17.93 67.36 -25.03
CA GLN A 247 17.44 67.05 -26.38
C GLN A 247 18.31 65.95 -27.02
N GLY A 248 17.85 65.33 -28.12
CA GLY A 248 18.66 64.43 -28.93
C GLY A 248 19.29 63.28 -28.14
N GLN A 249 20.57 63.00 -28.39
CA GLN A 249 21.33 61.93 -27.71
C GLN A 249 21.31 62.08 -26.17
N ALA A 250 21.50 63.30 -25.66
CA ALA A 250 21.55 63.58 -24.22
C ALA A 250 20.20 63.30 -23.51
N LEU A 251 19.08 63.38 -24.24
CA LEU A 251 17.77 62.95 -23.73
C LEU A 251 17.64 61.42 -23.78
N ILE A 252 18.03 60.78 -24.88
CA ILE A 252 17.97 59.32 -25.04
C ILE A 252 18.80 58.62 -23.97
N ASP A 253 20.03 59.08 -23.72
CA ASP A 253 20.91 58.50 -22.70
C ASP A 253 20.38 58.72 -21.29
N GLN A 254 19.75 59.87 -21.03
CA GLN A 254 19.07 60.13 -19.75
C GLN A 254 17.87 59.18 -19.56
N LEU A 255 17.07 58.94 -20.60
CA LEU A 255 15.94 57.99 -20.56
C LEU A 255 16.42 56.55 -20.36
N ARG A 256 17.51 56.14 -21.04
CA ARG A 256 18.14 54.82 -20.86
C ARG A 256 18.68 54.64 -19.43
N ALA A 257 19.38 55.64 -18.89
CA ALA A 257 19.92 55.62 -17.53
C ALA A 257 18.83 55.64 -16.44
N ASN A 258 17.69 56.30 -16.70
CA ASN A 258 16.53 56.31 -15.80
C ASN A 258 15.76 54.97 -15.79
N GLY A 259 15.84 54.18 -16.86
CA GLY A 259 15.15 52.89 -16.96
C GLY A 259 13.64 53.00 -17.11
N THR A 260 12.89 52.17 -16.38
CA THR A 260 11.42 52.19 -16.41
C THR A 260 10.88 53.29 -15.52
N GLN A 261 10.35 54.37 -16.10
CA GLN A 261 9.90 55.55 -15.37
C GLN A 261 8.70 56.22 -16.05
N THR A 262 7.74 56.70 -15.25
CA THR A 262 6.66 57.58 -15.71
C THR A 262 7.09 59.04 -15.57
N TYR A 263 7.00 59.80 -16.67
CA TYR A 263 7.23 61.23 -16.72
C TYR A 263 5.89 61.96 -16.85
N LYS A 264 5.78 63.11 -16.19
CA LYS A 264 4.72 64.07 -16.52
C LYS A 264 5.22 64.94 -17.67
N ALA A 265 4.48 64.97 -18.77
CA ALA A 265 4.79 65.80 -19.93
C ALA A 265 3.76 66.92 -20.08
N THR A 266 4.22 68.11 -20.47
CA THR A 266 3.36 69.25 -20.80
C THR A 266 3.42 69.48 -22.30
N VAL A 267 2.35 69.12 -22.99
CA VAL A 267 2.09 69.53 -24.38
C VAL A 267 1.82 71.04 -24.39
N LYS A 268 2.53 71.79 -25.24
CA LYS A 268 2.38 73.24 -25.42
C LYS A 268 2.28 73.57 -26.91
N VAL A 269 1.38 74.48 -27.27
CA VAL A 269 1.27 75.02 -28.65
C VAL A 269 1.31 76.54 -28.62
N TYR A 270 2.13 77.11 -29.49
CA TYR A 270 2.47 78.52 -29.59
C TYR A 270 2.04 79.09 -30.95
N GLY A 271 1.73 80.39 -31.00
CA GLY A 271 1.53 81.10 -32.26
C GLY A 271 2.84 81.34 -33.02
N ASN A 272 2.75 81.72 -34.30
CA ASN A 272 3.88 82.24 -35.07
C ASN A 272 4.14 83.73 -34.75
N LYS A 273 5.44 84.08 -34.65
CA LYS A 273 5.94 85.44 -34.82
C LYS A 273 7.21 85.40 -35.67
N ASP A 274 7.24 86.21 -36.73
CA ASP A 274 8.38 86.38 -37.64
C ASP A 274 8.95 85.05 -38.20
N GLY A 275 8.09 84.07 -38.46
CA GLY A 275 8.49 82.75 -38.97
C GLY A 275 9.00 81.77 -37.90
N LYS A 276 8.83 82.09 -36.61
CA LYS A 276 9.29 81.30 -35.45
C LYS A 276 8.18 81.18 -34.41
N ALA A 277 8.40 80.37 -33.38
CA ALA A 277 7.49 80.25 -32.24
C ALA A 277 7.48 81.53 -31.39
N ASP A 278 6.30 82.09 -31.13
CA ASP A 278 6.11 83.12 -30.12
C ASP A 278 5.87 82.47 -28.75
N LEU A 279 6.95 82.34 -27.97
CA LEU A 279 6.91 81.77 -26.63
C LEU A 279 6.07 82.60 -25.63
N THR A 280 5.68 83.83 -25.97
CA THR A 280 4.76 84.65 -25.17
C THR A 280 3.28 84.40 -25.51
N ASN A 281 3.00 83.75 -26.65
CA ASN A 281 1.66 83.46 -27.15
C ASN A 281 1.35 81.96 -27.06
N LEU A 282 1.12 81.47 -25.83
CA LEU A 282 0.71 80.10 -25.56
C LEU A 282 -0.79 79.91 -25.87
N VAL A 283 -1.08 79.25 -26.98
CA VAL A 283 -2.43 79.02 -27.52
C VAL A 283 -3.14 77.87 -26.81
N ALA A 284 -2.42 76.79 -26.54
CA ALA A 284 -2.96 75.58 -25.93
C ALA A 284 -1.93 74.88 -25.03
N THR A 285 -2.42 74.16 -24.02
CA THR A 285 -1.60 73.31 -23.16
C THR A 285 -2.39 72.08 -22.70
N LYS A 286 -1.71 70.95 -22.52
CA LYS A 286 -2.27 69.70 -21.97
C LYS A 286 -1.21 68.88 -21.25
N ASN A 287 -1.54 68.35 -20.09
CA ASN A 287 -0.68 67.40 -19.36
C ASN A 287 -0.92 65.97 -19.87
N VAL A 288 0.14 65.19 -20.02
CA VAL A 288 0.10 63.77 -20.43
C VAL A 288 1.10 62.97 -19.59
N ASP A 289 0.70 61.80 -19.08
CA ASP A 289 1.62 60.91 -18.35
C ASP A 289 2.26 59.89 -19.31
N ILE A 290 3.59 59.96 -19.49
CA ILE A 290 4.37 59.12 -20.40
C ILE A 290 5.11 58.05 -19.59
N ASN A 291 4.67 56.78 -19.63
CA ASN A 291 5.45 55.65 -19.11
C ASN A 291 6.48 55.22 -20.16
N ILE A 292 7.76 55.45 -19.89
CA ILE A 292 8.87 54.87 -20.64
C ILE A 292 9.22 53.51 -20.00
N ASN A 293 9.27 52.45 -20.80
CA ASN A 293 9.79 51.16 -20.34
C ASN A 293 11.30 51.10 -20.60
N GLY A 294 12.07 50.75 -19.57
CA GLY A 294 13.53 50.64 -19.64
C GLY A 294 13.99 49.42 -20.42
N LEU A 295 15.25 49.44 -20.87
CA LEU A 295 15.84 48.36 -21.65
C LEU A 295 16.29 47.21 -20.74
N VAL A 296 16.02 45.98 -21.17
CA VAL A 296 16.62 44.76 -20.60
C VAL A 296 17.65 44.21 -21.57
N ALA A 297 18.89 44.03 -21.13
CA ALA A 297 19.99 43.55 -21.98
C ALA A 297 19.79 42.08 -22.40
N LYS A 298 20.25 41.70 -23.60
CA LYS A 298 20.07 40.35 -24.17
C LYS A 298 20.65 39.26 -23.27
N GLU A 299 21.82 39.52 -22.72
CA GLU A 299 22.58 38.66 -21.81
C GLU A 299 21.81 38.39 -20.51
N THR A 300 20.98 39.35 -20.07
CA THR A 300 20.10 39.21 -18.91
C THR A 300 18.93 38.27 -19.24
N VAL A 301 18.38 38.34 -20.46
CA VAL A 301 17.32 37.44 -20.95
C VAL A 301 17.88 36.02 -21.16
N GLU A 302 19.04 35.87 -21.78
CA GLU A 302 19.75 34.58 -21.94
C GLU A 302 19.96 33.90 -20.58
N LYS A 303 20.54 34.62 -19.62
CA LYS A 303 20.78 34.12 -18.28
C LYS A 303 19.48 33.76 -17.56
N ALA A 304 18.46 34.61 -17.65
CA ALA A 304 17.16 34.36 -17.04
C ALA A 304 16.44 33.12 -17.61
N VAL A 305 16.43 32.94 -18.93
CA VAL A 305 15.87 31.73 -19.57
C VAL A 305 16.67 30.49 -19.16
N LYS A 306 18.00 30.55 -19.19
CA LYS A 306 18.88 29.45 -18.79
C LYS A 306 18.66 29.01 -17.34
N ASP A 307 18.62 29.98 -16.42
CA ASP A 307 18.62 29.76 -14.98
C ASP A 307 17.22 29.48 -14.42
N ASN A 308 16.17 30.14 -14.92
CA ASN A 308 14.84 30.12 -14.28
C ASN A 308 13.78 29.24 -14.98
N VAL A 309 14.02 28.83 -16.22
CA VAL A 309 13.24 27.76 -16.87
C VAL A 309 13.74 26.38 -16.38
N LYS A 310 12.83 25.45 -16.12
CA LYS A 310 13.08 24.06 -15.72
C LYS A 310 13.47 23.20 -16.92
N ASP A 311 14.28 22.18 -16.69
CA ASP A 311 14.74 21.27 -17.77
C ASP A 311 13.68 20.20 -18.12
N SER A 312 12.74 19.93 -17.22
CA SER A 312 11.58 19.05 -17.45
C SER A 312 10.36 19.44 -16.61
N ILE A 313 9.15 19.16 -17.11
CA ILE A 313 7.89 19.29 -16.37
C ILE A 313 6.97 18.06 -16.55
N ASP A 314 6.21 17.74 -15.50
CA ASP A 314 5.04 16.86 -15.57
C ASP A 314 3.77 17.71 -15.60
N VAL A 315 2.89 17.47 -16.58
CA VAL A 315 1.58 18.10 -16.69
C VAL A 315 0.51 17.13 -16.16
N PRO A 316 -0.16 17.44 -15.04
CA PRO A 316 -1.24 16.60 -14.49
C PRO A 316 -2.42 16.45 -15.45
N ALA A 317 -3.05 15.28 -15.47
CA ALA A 317 -4.08 14.95 -16.47
C ALA A 317 -5.33 15.86 -16.35
N ALA A 318 -5.66 16.33 -15.14
CA ALA A 318 -6.76 17.28 -14.90
C ALA A 318 -6.64 18.59 -15.72
N TYR A 319 -5.42 19.02 -16.08
CA TYR A 319 -5.21 20.22 -16.89
C TYR A 319 -5.74 19.98 -18.32
N LEU A 320 -5.47 18.80 -18.88
CA LEU A 320 -5.93 18.37 -20.21
C LEU A 320 -7.44 18.06 -20.23
N GLU A 321 -8.01 17.69 -19.09
CA GLU A 321 -9.46 17.48 -18.92
C GLU A 321 -10.20 18.83 -19.04
N LYS A 322 -9.73 19.86 -18.33
CA LYS A 322 -10.31 21.22 -18.35
C LYS A 322 -9.90 22.09 -19.54
N ALA A 323 -8.86 21.73 -20.29
CA ALA A 323 -8.35 22.53 -21.41
C ALA A 323 -9.40 22.75 -22.52
N LYS A 324 -9.52 24.00 -22.97
CA LYS A 324 -10.41 24.46 -24.06
C LYS A 324 -9.56 25.18 -25.11
N GLY A 325 -9.92 25.08 -26.39
CA GLY A 325 -9.15 25.67 -27.50
C GLY A 325 -9.05 27.20 -27.50
N GLU A 326 -10.00 27.88 -26.86
CA GLU A 326 -9.97 29.34 -26.61
C GLU A 326 -9.32 29.69 -25.26
N GLY A 327 -8.98 28.69 -24.44
CA GLY A 327 -8.39 28.86 -23.12
C GLY A 327 -6.86 29.06 -23.16
N PRO A 328 -6.27 29.56 -22.06
CA PRO A 328 -4.86 29.92 -22.02
C PRO A 328 -3.88 28.74 -22.08
N PHE A 329 -4.34 27.50 -21.88
CA PHE A 329 -3.47 26.31 -21.76
C PHE A 329 -2.40 26.20 -22.86
N THR A 330 -2.73 26.49 -24.12
CA THR A 330 -1.79 26.42 -25.25
C THR A 330 -1.20 27.76 -25.67
N ALA A 331 -1.42 28.85 -24.92
CA ALA A 331 -0.92 30.17 -25.30
C ALA A 331 0.62 30.22 -25.22
N GLY A 332 1.26 30.81 -26.24
CA GLY A 332 2.72 30.80 -26.41
C GLY A 332 3.31 29.43 -26.74
N VAL A 333 2.50 28.41 -27.04
CA VAL A 333 2.95 27.07 -27.44
C VAL A 333 2.72 26.90 -28.94
N ASN A 334 3.77 26.59 -29.69
CA ASN A 334 3.90 26.68 -31.16
C ASN A 334 3.63 28.08 -31.76
N HIS A 335 2.94 28.97 -31.06
CA HIS A 335 2.67 30.36 -31.44
C HIS A 335 3.65 31.35 -30.78
N VAL A 336 4.00 32.45 -31.46
CA VAL A 336 4.90 33.50 -30.95
C VAL A 336 4.08 34.63 -30.30
N ILE A 337 4.34 34.99 -29.04
CA ILE A 337 3.63 36.08 -28.33
C ILE A 337 4.61 37.01 -27.57
N PRO A 338 4.21 38.25 -27.18
CA PRO A 338 5.04 39.16 -26.40
C PRO A 338 5.55 38.53 -25.09
N TYR A 339 6.80 38.81 -24.72
CA TYR A 339 7.48 38.18 -23.58
C TYR A 339 6.86 38.56 -22.22
N GLU A 340 6.24 39.74 -22.11
CA GLU A 340 5.48 40.17 -20.93
C GLU A 340 4.22 39.31 -20.64
N LEU A 341 3.79 38.47 -21.58
CA LEU A 341 2.70 37.50 -21.39
C LEU A 341 3.18 36.10 -20.99
N PHE A 342 4.49 35.91 -20.79
CA PHE A 342 5.06 34.60 -20.43
C PHE A 342 4.44 34.07 -19.12
N ALA A 343 4.01 32.80 -19.14
CA ALA A 343 3.54 32.09 -17.94
C ALA A 343 2.35 32.77 -17.22
N GLY A 344 1.43 33.38 -17.96
CA GLY A 344 0.09 33.73 -17.44
C GLY A 344 -0.66 32.53 -16.84
N ASP A 345 -1.76 32.80 -16.12
CA ASP A 345 -2.50 31.76 -15.42
C ASP A 345 -3.14 30.74 -16.37
N GLY A 346 -3.20 29.47 -15.95
CA GLY A 346 -3.65 28.35 -16.78
C GLY A 346 -2.76 27.97 -17.97
N MET A 347 -1.70 28.72 -18.28
CA MET A 347 -0.82 28.44 -19.43
C MET A 347 0.12 27.26 -19.13
N LEU A 348 0.30 26.33 -20.07
CA LEU A 348 1.30 25.26 -20.00
C LEU A 348 2.71 25.83 -19.73
N THR A 349 3.00 27.01 -20.29
CA THR A 349 4.30 27.67 -20.13
C THR A 349 4.54 28.19 -18.70
N ARG A 350 3.50 28.25 -17.84
CA ARG A 350 3.65 28.58 -16.41
C ARG A 350 4.36 27.48 -15.63
N LEU A 351 4.07 26.21 -15.92
CA LEU A 351 4.76 25.08 -15.31
C LEU A 351 6.26 25.07 -15.57
N LEU A 352 6.71 25.65 -16.69
CA LEU A 352 8.12 25.67 -17.11
C LEU A 352 9.02 26.51 -16.20
N LEU A 353 8.50 27.36 -15.29
CA LEU A 353 9.33 28.24 -14.47
C LEU A 353 9.56 27.70 -13.07
N LYS A 354 10.78 27.87 -12.53
CA LYS A 354 11.10 27.60 -11.11
C LYS A 354 10.26 28.46 -10.14
N ALA A 355 9.81 29.63 -10.59
CA ALA A 355 8.91 30.50 -9.82
C ALA A 355 7.49 29.92 -9.64
N SER A 356 7.04 28.98 -10.50
CA SER A 356 5.67 28.46 -10.41
C SER A 356 5.38 27.66 -9.15
N ASP A 357 6.41 27.06 -8.54
CA ASP A 357 6.26 26.05 -7.49
C ASP A 357 5.78 26.62 -6.14
N LYS A 358 5.68 27.95 -6.06
CA LYS A 358 5.11 28.70 -4.93
C LYS A 358 4.03 29.72 -5.36
N ALA A 359 3.71 29.79 -6.65
CA ALA A 359 2.80 30.80 -7.18
C ALA A 359 1.33 30.35 -7.08
N PRO A 360 0.37 31.27 -6.82
CA PRO A 360 -1.04 30.97 -7.01
C PRO A 360 -1.32 30.72 -8.49
N TRP A 361 -2.23 29.79 -8.79
CA TRP A 361 -2.49 29.33 -10.15
C TRP A 361 -3.88 28.67 -10.27
N SER A 362 -4.39 28.54 -11.50
CA SER A 362 -5.58 27.76 -11.85
C SER A 362 -5.38 26.98 -13.16
N ASP A 363 -6.04 25.83 -13.32
CA ASP A 363 -5.86 24.88 -14.44
C ASP A 363 -6.53 25.27 -15.76
N ASN A 364 -7.41 26.27 -15.71
CA ASN A 364 -8.11 26.83 -16.86
C ASN A 364 -7.86 28.36 -17.02
N GLY A 365 -7.14 28.99 -16.08
CA GLY A 365 -6.88 30.42 -16.03
C GLY A 365 -8.03 31.28 -15.50
N GLU A 366 -9.12 30.69 -14.99
CA GLU A 366 -10.29 31.44 -14.48
C GLU A 366 -9.95 32.30 -13.25
N ALA A 367 -8.91 31.95 -12.48
CA ALA A 367 -8.44 32.75 -11.35
C ALA A 367 -7.59 33.98 -11.76
N LYS A 368 -7.18 34.09 -13.03
CA LYS A 368 -6.52 35.27 -13.61
C LYS A 368 -5.28 35.78 -12.84
N ASN A 369 -4.50 34.86 -12.28
CA ASN A 369 -3.25 35.21 -11.61
C ASN A 369 -2.26 35.91 -12.57
N PRO A 370 -1.41 36.83 -12.07
CA PRO A 370 -0.46 37.57 -12.91
C PRO A 370 0.55 36.64 -13.60
N ALA A 371 1.04 37.09 -14.75
CA ALA A 371 2.12 36.45 -15.51
C ALA A 371 3.42 36.35 -14.70
N LEU A 372 4.25 35.34 -14.99
CA LEU A 372 5.53 35.11 -14.33
C LEU A 372 6.67 35.30 -15.34
N SER A 373 7.48 36.33 -15.16
CA SER A 373 8.65 36.54 -16.01
C SER A 373 9.81 35.63 -15.60
N PRO A 374 10.53 34.99 -16.53
CA PRO A 374 11.81 34.35 -16.24
C PRO A 374 12.85 35.33 -15.67
N LEU A 375 12.68 36.65 -15.91
CA LEU A 375 13.56 37.71 -15.39
C LEU A 375 13.30 38.05 -13.90
N GLY A 376 12.26 37.48 -13.28
CA GLY A 376 11.83 37.81 -11.93
C GLY A 376 10.77 38.92 -11.89
N GLU A 377 10.43 39.37 -10.68
CA GLU A 377 9.37 40.35 -10.44
C GLU A 377 9.79 41.77 -10.87
N ASN A 378 8.81 42.59 -11.24
CA ASN A 378 8.95 44.01 -11.62
C ASN A 378 9.80 44.33 -12.88
N VAL A 379 10.46 43.35 -13.50
CA VAL A 379 11.19 43.55 -14.76
C VAL A 379 10.22 43.62 -15.94
N LYS A 380 9.98 44.83 -16.46
CA LYS A 380 9.18 45.06 -17.68
C LYS A 380 10.04 44.90 -18.94
N THR A 381 9.60 44.09 -19.89
CA THR A 381 10.20 43.94 -21.24
C THR A 381 9.26 44.40 -22.35
N LYS A 382 8.28 45.26 -22.04
CA LYS A 382 7.10 45.50 -22.88
C LYS A 382 7.48 45.82 -24.34
N GLY A 383 7.12 44.90 -25.23
CA GLY A 383 7.43 44.97 -26.66
C GLY A 383 8.91 44.85 -27.07
N GLN A 384 9.88 44.67 -26.16
CA GLN A 384 11.30 44.47 -26.51
C GLN A 384 11.58 43.05 -27.02
N TYR A 385 10.90 42.05 -26.43
CA TYR A 385 11.12 40.64 -26.71
C TYR A 385 9.80 39.89 -26.92
N PHE A 386 9.88 38.79 -27.66
CA PHE A 386 8.78 37.85 -27.91
C PHE A 386 9.24 36.42 -27.60
N TYR A 387 8.33 35.49 -27.34
CA TYR A 387 8.68 34.11 -27.05
C TYR A 387 7.77 33.09 -27.74
N GLN A 388 8.27 31.85 -27.82
CA GLN A 388 7.55 30.68 -28.31
C GLN A 388 8.08 29.43 -27.58
N VAL A 389 7.18 28.52 -27.21
CA VAL A 389 7.53 27.15 -26.82
C VAL A 389 7.20 26.24 -28.01
N ALA A 390 8.17 26.00 -28.87
CA ALA A 390 8.01 25.11 -30.02
C ALA A 390 8.03 23.65 -29.54
N LEU A 391 7.01 22.86 -29.90
CA LEU A 391 6.92 21.43 -29.61
C LEU A 391 7.40 20.60 -30.80
N ASP A 392 8.17 19.54 -30.52
CA ASP A 392 8.66 18.61 -31.55
C ASP A 392 7.64 17.49 -31.86
N GLY A 393 7.76 16.85 -33.01
CA GLY A 393 7.01 15.63 -33.37
C GLY A 393 5.58 15.88 -33.89
N ASN A 394 4.64 14.97 -33.61
CA ASN A 394 3.29 15.00 -34.20
C ASN A 394 2.38 16.13 -33.69
N VAL A 395 2.86 16.94 -32.76
CA VAL A 395 2.24 18.15 -32.20
C VAL A 395 2.87 19.45 -32.73
N ALA A 396 3.95 19.37 -33.52
CA ALA A 396 4.61 20.55 -34.08
C ALA A 396 3.66 21.37 -34.97
N GLY A 397 3.71 22.69 -34.81
CA GLY A 397 2.85 23.63 -35.57
C GLY A 397 1.36 23.57 -35.26
N LYS A 398 0.90 22.72 -34.33
CA LYS A 398 -0.50 22.70 -33.88
C LYS A 398 -0.71 23.71 -32.76
N GLU A 399 -1.78 24.49 -32.86
CA GLU A 399 -2.17 25.47 -31.85
C GLU A 399 -3.57 25.14 -31.29
N LYS A 400 -3.94 25.76 -30.17
CA LYS A 400 -5.32 25.85 -29.67
C LYS A 400 -5.97 24.45 -29.57
N GLN A 401 -7.21 24.32 -30.04
CA GLN A 401 -8.00 23.08 -29.98
C GLN A 401 -7.28 21.89 -30.66
N ALA A 402 -6.62 22.12 -31.80
CA ALA A 402 -5.93 21.05 -32.54
C ALA A 402 -4.71 20.48 -31.79
N LEU A 403 -4.06 21.29 -30.93
CA LEU A 403 -3.00 20.80 -30.04
C LEU A 403 -3.57 20.02 -28.86
N ILE A 404 -4.65 20.53 -28.24
CA ILE A 404 -5.34 19.87 -27.11
C ILE A 404 -5.89 18.50 -27.52
N ASP A 405 -6.52 18.40 -28.70
CA ASP A 405 -7.08 17.14 -29.18
C ASP A 405 -5.98 16.16 -29.59
N GLN A 406 -4.83 16.64 -30.10
CA GLN A 406 -3.67 15.78 -30.33
C GLN A 406 -3.07 15.25 -29.02
N PHE A 407 -2.99 16.06 -27.96
CA PHE A 407 -2.60 15.59 -26.63
C PHE A 407 -3.57 14.54 -26.08
N ARG A 408 -4.88 14.75 -26.23
CA ARG A 408 -5.91 13.77 -25.83
C ARG A 408 -5.79 12.45 -26.60
N ALA A 409 -5.57 12.52 -27.91
CA ALA A 409 -5.41 11.35 -28.78
C ALA A 409 -4.08 10.60 -28.56
N ASN A 410 -2.99 11.31 -28.26
CA ASN A 410 -1.70 10.71 -27.92
C ASN A 410 -1.68 10.08 -26.51
N GLY A 411 -2.51 10.59 -25.59
CA GLY A 411 -2.55 10.11 -24.20
C GLY A 411 -1.29 10.46 -23.41
N THR A 412 -0.83 9.53 -22.58
CA THR A 412 0.37 9.71 -21.74
C THR A 412 1.63 9.65 -22.61
N GLN A 413 2.23 10.81 -22.90
CA GLN A 413 3.34 10.94 -23.84
C GLN A 413 4.32 12.03 -23.39
N THR A 414 5.62 11.78 -23.63
CA THR A 414 6.70 12.76 -23.44
C THR A 414 7.02 13.45 -24.77
N TYR A 415 7.21 14.77 -24.72
CA TYR A 415 7.58 15.62 -25.85
C TYR A 415 8.88 16.35 -25.54
N SER A 416 9.71 16.55 -26.55
CA SER A 416 10.75 17.59 -26.52
C SER A 416 10.13 18.91 -26.94
N ALA A 417 10.55 20.01 -26.31
CA ALA A 417 10.18 21.35 -26.69
C ALA A 417 11.39 22.28 -26.59
N THR A 418 11.37 23.37 -27.35
CA THR A 418 12.38 24.43 -27.28
C THR A 418 11.69 25.76 -26.95
N VAL A 419 12.07 26.36 -25.83
CA VAL A 419 11.70 27.73 -25.46
C VAL A 419 12.64 28.67 -26.20
N ASN A 420 12.13 29.39 -27.18
CA ASN A 420 12.85 30.44 -27.90
C ASN A 420 12.38 31.82 -27.46
N VAL A 421 13.31 32.77 -27.43
CA VAL A 421 13.06 34.20 -27.25
C VAL A 421 13.66 34.95 -28.43
N TYR A 422 12.88 35.84 -29.02
CA TYR A 422 13.20 36.62 -30.22
C TYR A 422 13.25 38.12 -29.88
N GLY A 423 14.08 38.88 -30.60
CA GLY A 423 14.10 40.34 -30.53
C GLY A 423 12.87 41.02 -31.16
N ASN A 424 12.84 42.36 -31.14
CA ASN A 424 11.82 43.16 -31.82
C ASN A 424 12.32 43.72 -33.16
N LYS A 425 11.44 43.69 -34.17
CA LYS A 425 11.57 44.43 -35.43
C LYS A 425 10.21 45.03 -35.80
N ASP A 426 10.14 46.36 -35.93
CA ASP A 426 8.91 47.09 -36.29
C ASP A 426 7.67 46.71 -35.44
N GLY A 427 7.85 46.50 -34.13
CA GLY A 427 6.76 46.12 -33.23
C GLY A 427 6.38 44.62 -33.27
N LYS A 428 7.14 43.79 -33.99
CA LYS A 428 6.87 42.36 -34.24
C LYS A 428 8.07 41.48 -33.83
N PRO A 429 7.88 40.16 -33.67
CA PRO A 429 9.00 39.25 -33.42
C PRO A 429 9.97 39.19 -34.60
N ASP A 430 11.25 39.38 -34.29
CA ASP A 430 12.37 39.27 -35.24
C ASP A 430 12.90 37.83 -35.22
N LEU A 431 12.31 36.97 -36.06
CA LEU A 431 12.54 35.51 -36.02
C LEU A 431 13.97 35.09 -36.36
N ASP A 432 14.71 35.92 -37.10
CA ASP A 432 16.13 35.71 -37.42
C ASP A 432 17.07 36.07 -36.23
N ASN A 433 16.54 36.76 -35.22
CA ASN A 433 17.26 37.34 -34.08
C ASN A 433 16.84 36.62 -32.79
N ILE A 434 17.21 35.33 -32.71
CA ILE A 434 17.05 34.53 -31.49
C ILE A 434 17.98 35.09 -30.42
N VAL A 435 17.40 35.59 -29.34
CA VAL A 435 18.08 36.14 -28.16
C VAL A 435 18.43 35.04 -27.19
N ALA A 436 17.49 34.12 -26.91
CA ALA A 436 17.73 33.02 -25.99
C ALA A 436 17.04 31.74 -26.47
N THR A 437 17.64 30.59 -26.17
CA THR A 437 17.04 29.28 -26.43
C THR A 437 17.29 28.31 -25.28
N LYS A 438 16.29 27.51 -24.90
CA LYS A 438 16.44 26.41 -23.95
C LYS A 438 15.53 25.24 -24.31
N LYS A 439 16.12 24.04 -24.42
CA LYS A 439 15.36 22.79 -24.56
C LYS A 439 14.78 22.35 -23.22
N VAL A 440 13.57 21.82 -23.25
CA VAL A 440 12.82 21.33 -22.10
C VAL A 440 12.07 20.04 -22.45
N THR A 441 11.86 19.17 -21.46
CA THR A 441 11.08 17.93 -21.61
C THR A 441 9.68 18.12 -21.02
N ILE A 442 8.63 17.85 -21.79
CA ILE A 442 7.23 18.02 -21.34
C ILE A 442 6.54 16.65 -21.32
N ASN A 443 6.21 16.17 -20.13
CA ASN A 443 5.45 14.93 -19.93
C ASN A 443 3.96 15.26 -19.79
N ILE A 444 3.15 14.95 -20.80
CA ILE A 444 1.69 15.01 -20.69
C ILE A 444 1.18 13.70 -20.10
N ASN A 445 0.39 13.77 -19.03
CA ASN A 445 -0.35 12.60 -18.54
C ASN A 445 -1.72 12.55 -19.24
N GLY A 446 -2.06 11.40 -19.83
CA GLY A 446 -3.30 11.19 -20.55
C GLY A 446 -4.52 11.09 -19.62
N LEU A 447 -5.71 11.30 -20.19
CA LEU A 447 -6.97 11.19 -19.46
C LEU A 447 -7.36 9.72 -19.28
N ILE A 448 -7.74 9.34 -18.06
CA ILE A 448 -8.50 8.13 -17.79
C ILE A 448 -9.98 8.52 -17.67
N SER A 449 -10.90 7.64 -18.10
CA SER A 449 -12.34 7.92 -18.06
C SER A 449 -12.96 7.53 -16.71
N LYS A 450 -14.07 8.19 -16.33
CA LYS A 450 -14.78 7.88 -15.07
C LYS A 450 -15.27 6.44 -15.02
N GLU A 451 -15.74 5.92 -16.16
CA GLU A 451 -16.23 4.55 -16.35
C GLU A 451 -15.09 3.53 -16.20
N THR A 452 -13.89 3.88 -16.67
CA THR A 452 -12.68 3.07 -16.51
C THR A 452 -12.30 2.95 -15.03
N VAL A 453 -12.35 4.06 -14.28
CA VAL A 453 -12.11 4.08 -12.83
C VAL A 453 -13.20 3.29 -12.07
N GLN A 454 -14.48 3.48 -12.41
CA GLN A 454 -15.60 2.74 -11.82
C GLN A 454 -15.42 1.23 -11.98
N LYS A 455 -15.16 0.78 -13.22
CA LYS A 455 -14.93 -0.64 -13.52
C LYS A 455 -13.72 -1.20 -12.77
N ALA A 456 -12.61 -0.46 -12.76
CA ALA A 456 -11.38 -0.85 -12.06
C ALA A 456 -11.58 -1.00 -10.53
N VAL A 457 -12.32 -0.08 -9.90
CA VAL A 457 -12.67 -0.16 -8.47
C VAL A 457 -13.62 -1.32 -8.21
N ALA A 458 -14.63 -1.54 -9.06
CA ALA A 458 -15.57 -2.64 -8.92
C ALA A 458 -14.87 -4.02 -9.02
N ASP A 459 -14.00 -4.18 -10.04
CA ASP A 459 -13.36 -5.44 -10.40
C ASP A 459 -12.17 -5.80 -9.50
N ASN A 460 -11.30 -4.84 -9.17
CA ASN A 460 -9.97 -5.13 -8.59
C ASN A 460 -9.87 -4.91 -7.08
N VAL A 461 -10.83 -4.21 -6.46
CA VAL A 461 -10.98 -4.15 -5.00
C VAL A 461 -11.76 -5.39 -4.51
N LYS A 462 -11.27 -6.03 -3.45
CA LYS A 462 -11.86 -7.18 -2.76
C LYS A 462 -13.05 -6.75 -1.90
N ASP A 463 -14.03 -7.64 -1.77
CA ASP A 463 -15.24 -7.39 -0.98
C ASP A 463 -15.01 -7.55 0.54
N SER A 464 -13.96 -8.29 0.92
CA SER A 464 -13.49 -8.40 2.31
C SER A 464 -11.99 -8.66 2.43
N ILE A 465 -11.38 -8.28 3.57
CA ILE A 465 -10.00 -8.61 3.95
C ILE A 465 -9.88 -9.07 5.41
N ASP A 466 -8.95 -9.99 5.66
CA ASP A 466 -8.40 -10.28 6.98
C ASP A 466 -7.07 -9.54 7.16
N VAL A 467 -6.89 -8.85 8.29
CA VAL A 467 -5.63 -8.20 8.69
C VAL A 467 -5.00 -9.00 9.84
N PRO A 468 -3.90 -9.75 9.59
CA PRO A 468 -3.10 -10.41 10.62
C PRO A 468 -2.71 -9.51 11.80
N ALA A 469 -2.68 -10.07 13.01
CA ALA A 469 -2.40 -9.32 14.23
C ALA A 469 -0.98 -8.72 14.26
N ALA A 470 0.02 -9.43 13.71
CA ALA A 470 1.40 -8.95 13.56
C ALA A 470 1.50 -7.57 12.86
N TYR A 471 0.56 -7.25 11.97
CA TYR A 471 0.54 -5.98 11.25
C TYR A 471 0.11 -4.81 12.15
N LEU A 472 -0.83 -5.04 13.07
CA LEU A 472 -1.24 -4.05 14.07
C LEU A 472 -0.18 -3.87 15.18
N GLU A 473 0.67 -4.87 15.39
CA GLU A 473 1.78 -4.83 16.35
C GLU A 473 2.85 -3.86 15.85
N LYS A 474 3.31 -4.04 14.61
CA LYS A 474 4.34 -3.20 13.98
C LYS A 474 3.83 -1.82 13.50
N ALA A 475 2.52 -1.57 13.48
CA ALA A 475 1.92 -0.32 13.00
C ALA A 475 2.35 0.92 13.80
N LYS A 476 2.88 1.94 13.11
CA LYS A 476 3.26 3.27 13.62
C LYS A 476 2.27 4.33 13.11
N GLY A 477 1.95 5.35 13.89
CA GLY A 477 0.97 6.41 13.54
C GLY A 477 1.30 7.21 12.28
N GLU A 478 2.57 7.57 12.10
CA GLU A 478 3.07 8.20 10.87
C GLU A 478 3.55 7.16 9.83
N GLY A 479 3.51 5.88 10.20
CA GLY A 479 3.76 4.77 9.28
C GLY A 479 2.58 4.59 8.31
N PRO A 480 2.81 3.89 7.19
CA PRO A 480 1.86 3.87 6.09
C PRO A 480 0.61 3.04 6.38
N PHE A 481 0.53 2.31 7.50
CA PHE A 481 -0.58 1.41 7.85
C PHE A 481 -1.97 2.04 7.66
N THR A 482 -2.09 3.36 7.87
CA THR A 482 -3.33 4.15 7.76
C THR A 482 -3.42 5.06 6.52
N ALA A 483 -2.55 4.91 5.51
CA ALA A 483 -2.49 5.81 4.36
C ALA A 483 -3.79 5.83 3.52
N GLY A 484 -4.37 7.02 3.38
CA GLY A 484 -5.67 7.24 2.72
C GLY A 484 -6.85 6.63 3.48
N VAL A 485 -6.71 6.33 4.78
CA VAL A 485 -7.78 5.82 5.64
C VAL A 485 -8.39 6.98 6.43
N ASN A 486 -9.71 7.16 6.30
CA ASN A 486 -10.48 8.33 6.76
C ASN A 486 -10.10 9.70 6.17
N HIS A 487 -8.92 9.86 5.56
CA HIS A 487 -8.49 11.08 4.84
C HIS A 487 -8.37 10.84 3.33
N VAL A 488 -8.51 11.92 2.55
CA VAL A 488 -8.48 11.89 1.08
C VAL A 488 -7.05 12.16 0.58
N ILE A 489 -6.50 11.30 -0.29
CA ILE A 489 -5.16 11.48 -0.90
C ILE A 489 -5.18 11.23 -2.43
N PRO A 490 -4.17 11.69 -3.20
CA PRO A 490 -4.10 11.47 -4.65
C PRO A 490 -4.17 9.98 -5.02
N TYR A 491 -4.87 9.66 -6.11
CA TYR A 491 -5.15 8.28 -6.53
C TYR A 491 -3.88 7.51 -6.94
N GLU A 492 -2.84 8.21 -7.41
CA GLU A 492 -1.52 7.62 -7.67
C GLU A 492 -0.80 7.09 -6.41
N LEU A 493 -1.30 7.39 -5.20
CA LEU A 493 -0.81 6.84 -3.93
C LEU A 493 -1.67 5.67 -3.40
N PHE A 494 -2.70 5.25 -4.15
CA PHE A 494 -3.54 4.11 -3.77
C PHE A 494 -2.69 2.87 -3.56
N ALA A 495 -2.85 2.21 -2.40
CA ALA A 495 -2.13 0.98 -2.06
C ALA A 495 -0.60 1.05 -2.30
N GLY A 496 0.06 2.15 -1.88
CA GLY A 496 1.51 2.24 -1.65
C GLY A 496 2.02 1.20 -0.63
N ASP A 497 2.93 1.58 0.26
CA ASP A 497 3.13 0.81 1.51
C ASP A 497 1.88 0.85 2.45
N GLY A 498 0.79 1.48 1.99
CA GLY A 498 -0.49 1.65 2.67
C GLY A 498 -1.18 0.35 3.05
N MET A 499 -0.77 -0.32 4.12
CA MET A 499 -1.20 -1.69 4.47
C MET A 499 -2.71 -1.94 4.31
N LEU A 500 -3.55 -1.13 4.97
CA LEU A 500 -4.99 -1.40 5.00
C LEU A 500 -5.64 -1.27 3.61
N THR A 501 -5.15 -0.33 2.79
CA THR A 501 -5.63 -0.09 1.41
C THR A 501 -4.96 -1.01 0.39
N ARG A 502 -3.74 -1.48 0.67
CA ARG A 502 -3.00 -2.47 -0.15
C ARG A 502 -3.63 -3.85 -0.06
N LEU A 503 -3.99 -4.30 1.15
CA LEU A 503 -4.68 -5.58 1.33
C LEU A 503 -6.01 -5.68 0.57
N LEU A 504 -6.69 -4.54 0.33
CA LEU A 504 -7.95 -4.48 -0.41
C LEU A 504 -7.84 -4.83 -1.89
N LEU A 505 -6.64 -4.90 -2.50
CA LEU A 505 -6.51 -5.21 -3.93
C LEU A 505 -6.27 -6.68 -4.22
N LYS A 506 -6.89 -7.20 -5.28
CA LYS A 506 -6.59 -8.55 -5.83
C LYS A 506 -5.13 -8.69 -6.28
N ALA A 507 -4.48 -7.59 -6.66
CA ALA A 507 -3.05 -7.57 -6.98
C ALA A 507 -2.13 -7.80 -5.75
N SER A 508 -2.61 -7.58 -4.52
CA SER A 508 -1.77 -7.72 -3.31
C SER A 508 -1.29 -9.15 -3.07
N ASP A 509 -2.04 -10.14 -3.55
CA ASP A 509 -1.84 -11.56 -3.22
C ASP A 509 -0.58 -12.16 -3.86
N LYS A 510 0.10 -11.38 -4.72
CA LYS A 510 1.41 -11.69 -5.32
C LYS A 510 2.44 -10.57 -5.11
N ALA A 511 2.07 -9.48 -4.43
CA ALA A 511 2.91 -8.30 -4.30
C ALA A 511 3.85 -8.39 -3.08
N PRO A 512 5.04 -7.77 -3.13
CA PRO A 512 5.86 -7.60 -1.94
C PRO A 512 5.13 -6.72 -0.89
N TRP A 513 5.47 -6.97 0.36
CA TRP A 513 4.81 -6.45 1.56
C TRP A 513 5.76 -5.55 2.37
N SER A 514 5.20 -4.71 3.24
CA SER A 514 5.92 -3.94 4.25
C SER A 514 5.16 -3.99 5.57
N ASP A 515 5.88 -4.14 6.66
CA ASP A 515 5.37 -4.01 8.03
C ASP A 515 5.14 -2.55 8.44
N ASN A 516 6.07 -1.68 8.08
CA ASN A 516 6.26 -0.40 8.75
C ASN A 516 6.55 0.78 7.80
N GLY A 517 6.73 0.52 6.50
CA GLY A 517 7.05 1.49 5.44
C GLY A 517 8.53 1.57 5.02
N GLU A 518 9.45 0.94 5.74
CA GLU A 518 10.89 0.99 5.44
C GLU A 518 11.25 0.30 4.10
N ALA A 519 10.41 -0.61 3.62
CA ALA A 519 10.60 -1.36 2.36
C ALA A 519 10.28 -0.55 1.08
N LYS A 520 9.56 0.58 1.18
CA LYS A 520 9.27 1.51 0.06
C LYS A 520 8.72 0.84 -1.20
N ASN A 521 7.70 0.00 -1.04
CA ASN A 521 7.11 -0.73 -2.16
C ASN A 521 6.35 0.19 -3.12
N PRO A 522 6.35 -0.09 -4.44
CA PRO A 522 5.55 0.65 -5.38
C PRO A 522 4.05 0.54 -5.09
N ALA A 523 3.32 1.60 -5.42
CA ALA A 523 1.87 1.68 -5.30
C ALA A 523 1.16 0.75 -6.30
N LEU A 524 0.09 0.11 -5.84
CA LEU A 524 -0.75 -0.78 -6.65
C LEU A 524 -2.02 -0.02 -7.05
N SER A 525 -2.17 0.34 -8.32
CA SER A 525 -3.42 0.97 -8.78
C SER A 525 -4.53 -0.07 -8.97
N PRO A 526 -5.80 0.23 -8.61
CA PRO A 526 -6.95 -0.56 -9.07
C PRO A 526 -7.05 -0.61 -10.60
N LEU A 527 -6.47 0.37 -11.32
CA LEU A 527 -6.39 0.42 -12.79
C LEU A 527 -5.34 -0.53 -13.39
N GLY A 528 -4.51 -1.19 -12.57
CA GLY A 528 -3.39 -2.02 -13.01
C GLY A 528 -2.06 -1.28 -13.07
N GLU A 529 -1.03 -1.96 -13.56
CA GLU A 529 0.34 -1.42 -13.61
C GLU A 529 0.49 -0.29 -14.65
N ASN A 530 1.40 0.65 -14.38
CA ASN A 530 1.81 1.75 -15.27
C ASN A 530 0.73 2.79 -15.65
N VAL A 531 -0.50 2.69 -15.14
CA VAL A 531 -1.57 3.68 -15.40
C VAL A 531 -1.34 4.97 -14.59
N LYS A 532 -0.98 6.07 -15.28
CA LYS A 532 -0.72 7.37 -14.66
C LYS A 532 -1.98 8.24 -14.58
N THR A 533 -2.64 8.27 -13.43
CA THR A 533 -3.78 9.17 -13.13
C THR A 533 -3.33 10.52 -12.53
N LYS A 534 -2.08 10.96 -12.74
CA LYS A 534 -1.41 11.98 -11.92
C LYS A 534 -2.27 13.25 -11.76
N GLY A 535 -2.77 13.48 -10.54
CA GLY A 535 -3.65 14.59 -10.18
C GLY A 535 -5.07 14.58 -10.78
N GLN A 536 -5.53 13.55 -11.50
CA GLN A 536 -6.90 13.51 -12.05
C GLN A 536 -7.95 13.09 -11.02
N TYR A 537 -7.57 12.17 -10.12
CA TYR A 537 -8.47 11.56 -9.15
C TYR A 537 -7.82 11.50 -7.77
N PHE A 538 -8.67 11.38 -6.74
CA PHE A 538 -8.28 11.20 -5.34
C PHE A 538 -9.08 10.04 -4.72
N TYR A 539 -8.60 9.43 -3.65
CA TYR A 539 -9.30 8.35 -2.95
C TYR A 539 -9.34 8.52 -1.44
N GLN A 540 -10.30 7.84 -0.81
CA GLN A 540 -10.41 7.65 0.65
C GLN A 540 -10.94 6.23 0.92
N LEU A 541 -10.39 5.57 1.94
CA LEU A 541 -11.03 4.43 2.60
C LEU A 541 -11.71 4.95 3.88
N ALA A 542 -13.00 5.26 3.82
CA ALA A 542 -13.78 5.66 4.98
C ALA A 542 -14.12 4.43 5.82
N LEU A 543 -13.83 4.47 7.13
CA LEU A 543 -14.21 3.44 8.10
C LEU A 543 -15.47 3.84 8.86
N ASP A 544 -16.38 2.90 9.08
CA ASP A 544 -17.61 3.14 9.85
C ASP A 544 -17.41 2.91 11.37
N GLY A 545 -18.33 3.45 12.19
CA GLY A 545 -18.39 3.17 13.63
C GLY A 545 -17.39 3.95 14.48
N ASN A 546 -16.86 3.34 15.56
CA ASN A 546 -16.03 4.06 16.56
C ASN A 546 -14.61 4.42 16.08
N VAL A 547 -14.26 4.04 14.86
CA VAL A 547 -13.02 4.40 14.13
C VAL A 547 -13.24 5.47 13.06
N ALA A 548 -14.49 5.87 12.80
CA ALA A 548 -14.80 6.90 11.80
C ALA A 548 -14.11 8.24 12.12
N GLY A 549 -13.53 8.88 11.10
CA GLY A 549 -12.80 10.15 11.25
C GLY A 549 -11.49 10.06 12.08
N LYS A 550 -11.08 8.88 12.54
CA LYS A 550 -9.78 8.70 13.21
C LYS A 550 -8.69 8.45 12.19
N GLU A 551 -7.56 9.12 12.34
CA GLU A 551 -6.38 8.97 11.47
C GLU A 551 -5.15 8.54 12.28
N LYS A 552 -4.10 8.09 11.57
CA LYS A 552 -2.75 7.93 12.11
C LYS A 552 -2.74 7.13 13.42
N GLN A 553 -2.07 7.64 14.46
CA GLN A 553 -1.93 6.98 15.75
C GLN A 553 -3.27 6.75 16.45
N ALA A 554 -4.19 7.72 16.39
CA ALA A 554 -5.51 7.63 17.04
C ALA A 554 -6.40 6.53 16.44
N LEU A 555 -6.21 6.18 15.17
CA LEU A 555 -6.86 5.04 14.53
C LEU A 555 -6.23 3.71 14.98
N ILE A 556 -4.90 3.62 14.98
CA ILE A 556 -4.17 2.42 15.40
C ILE A 556 -4.46 2.07 16.86
N ASP A 557 -4.48 3.05 17.75
CA ASP A 557 -4.79 2.82 19.16
C ASP A 557 -6.25 2.42 19.39
N GLN A 558 -7.18 2.91 18.55
CA GLN A 558 -8.57 2.43 18.57
C GLN A 558 -8.70 0.99 18.07
N PHE A 559 -7.94 0.58 17.05
CA PHE A 559 -7.87 -0.82 16.64
C PHE A 559 -7.30 -1.72 17.76
N ARG A 560 -6.21 -1.28 18.42
CA ARG A 560 -5.61 -2.00 19.56
C ARG A 560 -6.58 -2.12 20.74
N ALA A 561 -7.34 -1.06 21.04
CA ALA A 561 -8.33 -1.07 22.12
C ALA A 561 -9.59 -1.88 21.79
N ASN A 562 -10.02 -1.94 20.52
CA ASN A 562 -11.15 -2.77 20.10
C ASN A 562 -10.79 -4.27 20.04
N GLY A 563 -9.54 -4.62 19.78
CA GLY A 563 -9.10 -6.01 19.63
C GLY A 563 -9.58 -6.65 18.32
N THR A 564 -9.97 -7.93 18.37
CA THR A 564 -10.45 -8.67 17.18
C THR A 564 -11.86 -8.21 16.81
N GLN A 565 -11.97 -7.41 15.75
CA GLN A 565 -13.22 -6.75 15.37
C GLN A 565 -13.36 -6.63 13.84
N THR A 566 -14.59 -6.81 13.36
CA THR A 566 -14.98 -6.53 11.97
C THR A 566 -15.52 -5.12 11.81
N TYR A 567 -15.12 -4.44 10.75
CA TYR A 567 -15.53 -3.09 10.40
C TYR A 567 -16.18 -3.08 9.01
N SER A 568 -17.22 -2.27 8.86
CA SER A 568 -17.69 -1.81 7.55
C SER A 568 -16.82 -0.64 7.11
N ALA A 569 -16.53 -0.57 5.81
CA ALA A 569 -15.76 0.49 5.20
C ALA A 569 -16.21 0.75 3.77
N THR A 570 -15.92 1.93 3.25
CA THR A 570 -16.22 2.32 1.87
C THR A 570 -14.98 2.93 1.22
N VAL A 571 -14.53 2.34 0.11
CA VAL A 571 -13.56 2.96 -0.80
C VAL A 571 -14.31 3.96 -1.67
N ASN A 572 -14.01 5.25 -1.53
CA ASN A 572 -14.52 6.33 -2.37
C ASN A 572 -13.40 6.86 -3.28
N VAL A 573 -13.78 7.24 -4.51
CA VAL A 573 -12.91 7.93 -5.46
C VAL A 573 -13.58 9.21 -5.90
N TYR A 574 -12.83 10.32 -5.89
CA TYR A 574 -13.28 11.68 -6.15
C TYR A 574 -12.60 12.26 -7.38
N GLY A 575 -13.28 13.18 -8.09
CA GLY A 575 -12.70 13.99 -9.16
C GLY A 575 -11.69 15.02 -8.67
N ASN A 576 -11.09 15.77 -9.60
CA ASN A 576 -10.25 16.94 -9.31
C ASN A 576 -11.04 18.24 -9.43
N LYS A 577 -10.80 19.15 -8.49
CA LYS A 577 -11.13 20.58 -8.58
C LYS A 577 -9.92 21.39 -8.16
N ASP A 578 -9.30 22.03 -9.14
CA ASP A 578 -8.24 23.04 -8.97
C ASP A 578 -6.99 22.48 -8.25
N GLY A 579 -6.63 21.23 -8.57
CA GLY A 579 -5.53 20.50 -7.92
C GLY A 579 -5.88 19.83 -6.60
N LYS A 580 -7.15 19.87 -6.16
CA LYS A 580 -7.66 19.32 -4.90
C LYS A 580 -8.77 18.28 -5.15
N PRO A 581 -9.12 17.44 -4.17
CA PRO A 581 -10.26 16.53 -4.29
C PRO A 581 -11.59 17.29 -4.38
N ASP A 582 -12.40 16.92 -5.37
CA ASP A 582 -13.76 17.43 -5.57
C ASP A 582 -14.75 16.52 -4.82
N LEU A 583 -15.01 16.84 -3.56
CA LEU A 583 -15.76 15.97 -2.63
C LEU A 583 -17.23 15.74 -3.04
N ASP A 584 -17.81 16.66 -3.81
CA ASP A 584 -19.16 16.57 -4.35
C ASP A 584 -19.24 15.65 -5.60
N ASN A 585 -18.10 15.29 -6.18
CA ASN A 585 -17.94 14.60 -7.46
C ASN A 585 -17.35 13.20 -7.24
N ILE A 586 -18.13 12.34 -6.57
CA ILE A 586 -17.79 10.93 -6.37
C ILE A 586 -17.83 10.21 -7.73
N VAL A 587 -16.68 9.75 -8.17
CA VAL A 587 -16.47 9.02 -9.43
C VAL A 587 -16.80 7.55 -9.27
N ALA A 588 -16.35 6.92 -8.17
CA ALA A 588 -16.59 5.52 -7.87
C ALA A 588 -16.73 5.29 -6.36
N THR A 589 -17.49 4.26 -5.98
CA THR A 589 -17.61 3.82 -4.59
C THR A 589 -17.72 2.30 -4.51
N LYS A 590 -17.09 1.68 -3.51
CA LYS A 590 -17.24 0.25 -3.20
C LYS A 590 -17.17 -0.01 -1.70
N LYS A 591 -18.18 -0.71 -1.16
CA LYS A 591 -18.18 -1.18 0.23
C LYS A 591 -17.29 -2.41 0.37
N VAL A 592 -16.56 -2.49 1.48
CA VAL A 592 -15.62 -3.56 1.81
C VAL A 592 -15.70 -3.91 3.30
N THR A 593 -15.50 -5.19 3.62
CA THR A 593 -15.51 -5.68 5.02
C THR A 593 -14.07 -5.88 5.52
N ILE A 594 -13.72 -5.28 6.65
CA ILE A 594 -12.34 -5.29 7.17
C ILE A 594 -12.31 -6.02 8.52
N ASN A 595 -11.71 -7.21 8.56
CA ASN A 595 -11.52 -7.97 9.80
C ASN A 595 -10.13 -7.66 10.38
N ILE A 596 -10.06 -6.89 11.46
CA ILE A 596 -8.82 -6.70 12.23
C ILE A 596 -8.70 -7.83 13.25
N ASN A 597 -7.56 -8.54 13.29
CA ASN A 597 -7.25 -9.46 14.38
C ASN A 597 -6.52 -8.68 15.49
N GLY A 598 -6.99 -8.83 16.73
CA GLY A 598 -6.45 -8.14 17.89
C GLY A 598 -5.09 -8.69 18.33
N LEU A 599 -4.31 -7.85 19.01
CA LEU A 599 -3.02 -8.24 19.57
C LEU A 599 -3.19 -9.11 20.82
N ILE A 600 -2.33 -10.12 20.94
CA ILE A 600 -2.21 -10.93 22.15
C ILE A 600 -0.85 -10.69 22.77
N SER A 601 -0.82 -10.43 24.08
CA SER A 601 0.40 -10.05 24.78
C SER A 601 1.33 -11.24 25.02
N LYS A 602 2.64 -10.99 25.14
CA LYS A 602 3.64 -12.04 25.37
C LYS A 602 3.38 -12.78 26.69
N GLU A 603 2.94 -12.07 27.72
CA GLU A 603 2.60 -12.62 29.04
C GLU A 603 1.37 -13.54 28.96
N THR A 604 0.41 -13.21 28.10
CA THR A 604 -0.78 -14.03 27.84
C THR A 604 -0.38 -15.36 27.18
N VAL A 605 0.53 -15.32 26.21
CA VAL A 605 1.09 -16.51 25.55
C VAL A 605 1.95 -17.34 26.51
N GLN A 606 2.82 -16.71 27.29
CA GLN A 606 3.64 -17.37 28.31
C GLN A 606 2.78 -18.12 29.33
N LYS A 607 1.76 -17.45 29.88
CA LYS A 607 0.83 -18.08 30.82
C LYS A 607 0.06 -19.24 30.17
N ALA A 608 -0.45 -19.05 28.95
CA ALA A 608 -1.17 -20.09 28.23
C ALA A 608 -0.32 -21.34 27.96
N VAL A 609 0.96 -21.18 27.61
CA VAL A 609 1.91 -22.30 27.44
C VAL A 609 2.21 -22.97 28.79
N ALA A 610 2.43 -22.20 29.86
CA ALA A 610 2.71 -22.74 31.19
C ALA A 610 1.51 -23.54 31.74
N ASP A 611 0.31 -22.96 31.67
CA ASP A 611 -0.93 -23.49 32.28
C ASP A 611 -1.55 -24.64 31.48
N ASN A 612 -1.56 -24.60 30.14
CA ASN A 612 -2.38 -25.51 29.32
C ASN A 612 -1.61 -26.61 28.59
N VAL A 613 -0.27 -26.53 28.51
CA VAL A 613 0.57 -27.65 28.06
C VAL A 613 0.84 -28.59 29.25
N LYS A 614 0.79 -29.91 29.01
CA LYS A 614 1.11 -30.98 29.97
C LYS A 614 2.62 -31.11 30.17
N ASP A 615 3.03 -31.53 31.36
CA ASP A 615 4.46 -31.73 31.68
C ASP A 615 5.01 -33.06 31.14
N SER A 616 4.13 -34.03 30.87
CA SER A 616 4.47 -35.26 30.14
C SER A 616 3.28 -35.84 29.34
N ILE A 617 3.58 -36.68 28.35
CA ILE A 617 2.59 -37.46 27.60
C ILE A 617 3.06 -38.91 27.35
N ASP A 618 2.10 -39.83 27.32
CA ASP A 618 2.26 -41.17 26.75
C ASP A 618 1.66 -41.19 25.33
N VAL A 619 2.45 -41.58 24.33
CA VAL A 619 1.99 -41.82 22.96
C VAL A 619 1.70 -43.32 22.80
N PRO A 620 0.44 -43.73 22.52
CA PRO A 620 0.10 -45.15 22.28
C PRO A 620 0.84 -45.70 21.06
N ALA A 621 1.19 -46.99 21.10
CA ALA A 621 1.94 -47.62 20.01
C ALA A 621 1.17 -47.60 18.68
N ALA A 622 -0.17 -47.77 18.72
CA ALA A 622 -1.04 -47.65 17.53
C ALA A 622 -0.86 -46.33 16.75
N TYR A 623 -0.52 -45.22 17.43
CA TYR A 623 -0.34 -43.93 16.75
C TYR A 623 0.93 -43.92 15.90
N LEU A 624 2.00 -44.57 16.39
CA LEU A 624 3.24 -44.76 15.63
C LEU A 624 3.07 -45.81 14.49
N GLU A 625 2.09 -46.71 14.62
CA GLU A 625 1.74 -47.68 13.59
C GLU A 625 1.09 -46.97 12.39
N LYS A 626 0.06 -46.14 12.63
CA LYS A 626 -0.62 -45.38 11.57
C LYS A 626 0.14 -44.13 11.09
N ALA A 627 1.20 -43.69 11.79
CA ALA A 627 2.00 -42.53 11.40
C ALA A 627 2.63 -42.68 10.00
N LYS A 628 2.47 -41.64 9.16
CA LYS A 628 3.02 -41.52 7.80
C LYS A 628 3.91 -40.29 7.72
N GLY A 629 5.01 -40.33 6.95
CA GLY A 629 5.95 -39.21 6.82
C GLY A 629 5.37 -37.93 6.21
N GLU A 630 4.36 -38.05 5.36
CA GLU A 630 3.59 -36.91 4.82
C GLU A 630 2.31 -36.62 5.63
N GLY A 631 2.06 -37.41 6.68
CA GLY A 631 0.92 -37.24 7.57
C GLY A 631 1.16 -36.18 8.64
N PRO A 632 0.09 -35.67 9.28
CA PRO A 632 0.17 -34.62 10.30
C PRO A 632 0.96 -34.99 11.56
N PHE A 633 1.24 -36.29 11.82
CA PHE A 633 1.87 -36.77 13.05
C PHE A 633 3.13 -36.01 13.48
N THR A 634 3.98 -35.61 12.53
CA THR A 634 5.23 -34.87 12.81
C THR A 634 5.11 -33.36 12.60
N ALA A 635 3.93 -32.80 12.34
CA ALA A 635 3.76 -31.37 12.09
C ALA A 635 4.10 -30.53 13.33
N GLY A 636 4.89 -29.46 13.15
CA GLY A 636 5.44 -28.66 14.24
C GLY A 636 6.49 -29.36 15.10
N VAL A 637 6.95 -30.56 14.72
CA VAL A 637 7.99 -31.31 15.44
C VAL A 637 9.33 -31.13 14.74
N ASN A 638 10.33 -30.67 15.49
CA ASN A 638 11.64 -30.17 15.04
C ASN A 638 11.62 -28.97 14.06
N HIS A 639 10.54 -28.74 13.30
CA HIS A 639 10.34 -27.56 12.47
C HIS A 639 9.31 -26.59 13.06
N VAL A 640 9.36 -25.33 12.62
CA VAL A 640 8.50 -24.25 13.10
C VAL A 640 7.26 -24.10 12.22
N ILE A 641 6.08 -23.97 12.83
CA ILE A 641 4.78 -23.75 12.15
C ILE A 641 4.06 -22.49 12.67
N PRO A 642 3.13 -21.89 11.92
CA PRO A 642 2.23 -20.85 12.44
C PRO A 642 1.43 -21.35 13.65
N TYR A 643 1.25 -20.51 14.67
CA TYR A 643 0.61 -20.91 15.94
C TYR A 643 -0.85 -21.35 15.74
N GLU A 644 -1.55 -20.78 14.76
CA GLU A 644 -2.92 -21.18 14.38
C GLU A 644 -3.05 -22.61 13.81
N LEU A 645 -1.94 -23.26 13.45
CA LEU A 645 -1.91 -24.66 12.99
C LEU A 645 -1.47 -25.65 14.07
N PHE A 646 -1.08 -25.18 15.26
CA PHE A 646 -0.66 -26.03 16.36
C PHE A 646 -1.79 -26.96 16.83
N ALA A 647 -1.43 -28.20 17.20
CA ALA A 647 -2.35 -29.17 17.78
C ALA A 647 -3.61 -29.46 16.92
N GLY A 648 -3.46 -29.40 15.59
CA GLY A 648 -4.40 -29.99 14.62
C GLY A 648 -4.56 -31.50 14.80
N ASP A 649 -5.56 -32.07 14.11
CA ASP A 649 -5.84 -33.50 14.14
C ASP A 649 -4.68 -34.33 13.57
N GLY A 650 -4.45 -35.54 14.10
CA GLY A 650 -3.30 -36.39 13.79
C GLY A 650 -1.93 -35.93 14.28
N MET A 651 -1.72 -34.65 14.66
CA MET A 651 -0.40 -34.12 15.07
C MET A 651 0.03 -34.49 16.51
N LEU A 652 1.23 -35.05 16.71
CA LEU A 652 1.80 -35.37 18.03
C LEU A 652 1.69 -34.21 19.04
N THR A 653 1.82 -32.97 18.55
CA THR A 653 1.65 -31.73 19.30
C THR A 653 0.30 -31.58 20.02
N ARG A 654 -0.78 -32.21 19.54
CA ARG A 654 -2.12 -32.11 20.18
C ARG A 654 -2.16 -32.81 21.53
N LEU A 655 -1.51 -33.97 21.67
CA LEU A 655 -1.46 -34.72 22.93
C LEU A 655 -0.88 -33.90 24.08
N LEU A 656 0.03 -32.95 23.77
CA LEU A 656 0.64 -32.04 24.74
C LEU A 656 -0.35 -31.09 25.41
N LEU A 657 -1.55 -30.85 24.87
CA LEU A 657 -2.53 -29.97 25.49
C LEU A 657 -3.42 -30.70 26.49
N LYS A 658 -3.69 -30.08 27.66
CA LYS A 658 -4.69 -30.54 28.63
C LYS A 658 -6.11 -30.62 28.03
N ALA A 659 -6.40 -29.82 27.00
CA ALA A 659 -7.66 -29.89 26.25
C ALA A 659 -7.84 -31.19 25.44
N SER A 660 -6.74 -31.90 25.10
CA SER A 660 -6.83 -33.15 24.32
C SER A 660 -7.52 -34.29 25.07
N ASP A 661 -7.53 -34.26 26.41
CA ASP A 661 -8.09 -35.33 27.26
C ASP A 661 -9.62 -35.46 27.16
N LYS A 662 -10.29 -34.54 26.45
CA LYS A 662 -11.73 -34.55 26.17
C LYS A 662 -12.07 -34.29 24.70
N ALA A 663 -11.07 -34.08 23.84
CA ALA A 663 -11.29 -33.71 22.45
C ALA A 663 -11.37 -34.95 21.55
N PRO A 664 -12.22 -34.94 20.50
CA PRO A 664 -12.14 -35.95 19.45
C PRO A 664 -10.79 -35.84 18.71
N TRP A 665 -10.36 -36.99 18.18
CA TRP A 665 -9.02 -37.21 17.65
C TRP A 665 -9.01 -38.35 16.65
N SER A 666 -8.20 -38.20 15.60
CA SER A 666 -7.72 -39.29 14.75
C SER A 666 -6.20 -39.42 14.90
N ASP A 667 -5.69 -40.64 14.94
CA ASP A 667 -4.25 -40.96 15.04
C ASP A 667 -3.47 -40.75 13.72
N ASN A 668 -4.14 -40.45 12.61
CA ASN A 668 -3.53 -40.07 11.35
C ASN A 668 -4.08 -38.75 10.74
N GLY A 669 -5.11 -38.16 11.36
CA GLY A 669 -5.77 -36.91 10.93
C GLY A 669 -6.92 -37.04 9.94
N ASP A 670 -7.31 -38.27 9.54
CA ASP A 670 -8.37 -38.50 8.56
C ASP A 670 -9.74 -37.92 8.98
N ALA A 671 -9.99 -37.78 10.30
CA ALA A 671 -11.23 -37.23 10.86
C ALA A 671 -11.32 -35.69 10.79
N LYS A 672 -10.22 -34.99 10.50
CA LYS A 672 -10.16 -33.51 10.30
C LYS A 672 -10.76 -32.70 11.46
N ASN A 673 -10.57 -33.14 12.69
CA ASN A 673 -11.02 -32.41 13.89
C ASN A 673 -10.39 -31.00 13.97
N PRO A 674 -11.10 -29.98 14.50
CA PRO A 674 -10.54 -28.64 14.71
C PRO A 674 -9.26 -28.66 15.55
N ALA A 675 -8.34 -27.73 15.26
CA ALA A 675 -7.12 -27.51 16.03
C ALA A 675 -7.43 -27.01 17.45
N LEU A 676 -6.58 -27.37 18.41
CA LEU A 676 -6.67 -26.91 19.81
C LEU A 676 -5.61 -25.82 20.08
N SER A 677 -5.95 -24.81 20.88
CA SER A 677 -5.03 -23.71 21.21
C SER A 677 -4.69 -23.71 22.71
N PRO A 678 -3.42 -23.47 23.11
CA PRO A 678 -3.06 -23.20 24.51
C PRO A 678 -3.78 -21.96 25.05
N LEU A 679 -4.16 -21.01 24.19
CA LEU A 679 -4.88 -19.79 24.55
C LEU A 679 -6.40 -20.01 24.75
N GLY A 680 -6.92 -21.19 24.40
CA GLY A 680 -8.36 -21.50 24.44
C GLY A 680 -9.09 -21.24 23.11
N GLU A 681 -10.39 -21.47 23.12
CA GLU A 681 -11.24 -21.40 21.93
C GLU A 681 -11.43 -19.96 21.42
N ASN A 682 -11.65 -19.81 20.11
CA ASN A 682 -11.90 -18.54 19.41
C ASN A 682 -10.75 -17.51 19.41
N VAL A 683 -9.59 -17.83 19.98
CA VAL A 683 -8.43 -16.93 20.06
C VAL A 683 -7.65 -16.90 18.73
N LYS A 684 -7.81 -15.82 17.95
CA LYS A 684 -7.16 -15.64 16.64
C LYS A 684 -5.78 -14.99 16.75
N THR A 685 -4.72 -15.79 16.83
CA THR A 685 -3.30 -15.35 16.76
C THR A 685 -2.76 -15.14 15.35
N LYS A 686 -3.58 -15.23 14.29
CA LYS A 686 -3.17 -15.42 12.88
C LYS A 686 -1.91 -14.64 12.49
N GLY A 687 -0.80 -15.36 12.32
CA GLY A 687 0.52 -14.84 11.96
C GLY A 687 1.30 -14.04 13.02
N GLN A 688 0.79 -13.81 14.24
CA GLN A 688 1.52 -13.08 15.30
C GLN A 688 2.62 -13.93 15.96
N TYR A 689 2.37 -15.23 16.11
CA TYR A 689 3.25 -16.16 16.80
C TYR A 689 3.46 -17.44 15.99
N PHE A 690 4.55 -18.13 16.29
CA PHE A 690 4.93 -19.40 15.66
C PHE A 690 5.32 -20.43 16.74
N TYR A 691 5.22 -21.71 16.42
CA TYR A 691 5.36 -22.83 17.36
C TYR A 691 6.37 -23.88 16.87
N GLN A 692 7.14 -24.46 17.79
CA GLN A 692 7.96 -25.66 17.56
C GLN A 692 7.93 -26.59 18.79
N LEU A 693 7.90 -27.90 18.55
CA LEU A 693 8.28 -28.94 19.51
C LEU A 693 9.66 -29.47 19.12
N ALA A 694 10.72 -28.96 19.75
CA ALA A 694 12.07 -29.47 19.57
C ALA A 694 12.25 -30.77 20.37
N LEU A 695 12.76 -31.83 19.75
CA LEU A 695 13.10 -33.10 20.41
C LEU A 695 14.61 -33.18 20.67
N ASP A 696 14.99 -33.69 21.84
CA ASP A 696 16.39 -33.89 22.21
C ASP A 696 16.93 -35.29 21.78
N GLY A 697 18.25 -35.44 21.71
CA GLY A 697 18.92 -36.73 21.50
C GLY A 697 18.93 -37.21 20.04
N ASN A 698 18.84 -38.53 19.81
CA ASN A 698 19.04 -39.13 18.46
C ASN A 698 17.89 -38.86 17.45
N VAL A 699 16.84 -38.18 17.89
CA VAL A 699 15.70 -37.69 17.09
C VAL A 699 15.75 -36.18 16.83
N ALA A 700 16.73 -35.46 17.39
CA ALA A 700 16.88 -34.03 17.18
C ALA A 700 17.11 -33.70 15.70
N GLY A 701 16.43 -32.66 15.20
CA GLY A 701 16.52 -32.23 13.81
C GLY A 701 15.96 -33.22 12.76
N LYS A 702 15.41 -34.37 13.17
CA LYS A 702 14.73 -35.30 12.25
C LYS A 702 13.29 -34.86 12.02
N GLU A 703 12.83 -34.93 10.79
CA GLU A 703 11.46 -34.60 10.40
C GLU A 703 10.79 -35.73 9.62
N LYS A 704 9.46 -35.66 9.49
CA LYS A 704 8.67 -36.49 8.56
C LYS A 704 8.98 -37.98 8.72
N GLN A 705 9.21 -38.69 7.62
CA GLN A 705 9.47 -40.12 7.61
C GLN A 705 10.73 -40.50 8.42
N ALA A 706 11.80 -39.71 8.33
CA ALA A 706 13.05 -39.97 9.05
C ALA A 706 12.93 -39.86 10.58
N LEU A 707 11.97 -39.07 11.07
CA LEU A 707 11.63 -39.03 12.50
C LEU A 707 10.81 -40.26 12.91
N ILE A 708 9.79 -40.62 12.12
CA ILE A 708 8.93 -41.78 12.37
C ILE A 708 9.74 -43.08 12.36
N ASP A 709 10.65 -43.25 11.40
CA ASP A 709 11.49 -44.43 11.31
C ASP A 709 12.51 -44.50 12.46
N GLN A 710 13.01 -43.35 12.95
CA GLN A 710 13.84 -43.33 14.15
C GLN A 710 13.04 -43.70 15.40
N PHE A 711 11.78 -43.25 15.55
CA PHE A 711 10.90 -43.69 16.63
C PHE A 711 10.63 -45.20 16.57
N ARG A 712 10.36 -45.75 15.37
CA ARG A 712 10.16 -47.19 15.16
C ARG A 712 11.41 -48.00 15.50
N ALA A 713 12.59 -47.53 15.09
CA ALA A 713 13.87 -48.19 15.38
C ALA A 713 14.29 -48.09 16.86
N ASN A 714 13.98 -46.97 17.53
CA ASN A 714 14.24 -46.79 18.97
C ASN A 714 13.29 -47.63 19.85
N GLY A 715 12.09 -47.96 19.35
CA GLY A 715 11.08 -48.71 20.10
C GLY A 715 10.51 -47.92 21.28
N THR A 716 10.27 -48.61 22.40
CA THR A 716 9.71 -48.01 23.62
C THR A 716 10.75 -47.14 24.32
N GLN A 717 10.66 -45.82 24.14
CA GLN A 717 11.67 -44.86 24.58
C GLN A 717 11.03 -43.57 25.11
N THR A 718 11.64 -42.99 26.14
CA THR A 718 11.31 -41.66 26.67
C THR A 718 12.25 -40.61 26.08
N TYR A 719 11.69 -39.48 25.65
CA TYR A 719 12.41 -38.35 25.08
C TYR A 719 12.19 -37.10 25.93
N SER A 720 13.25 -36.30 26.09
CA SER A 720 13.12 -34.90 26.48
C SER A 720 12.74 -34.09 25.24
N ALA A 721 11.87 -33.10 25.44
CA ALA A 721 11.45 -32.18 24.39
C ALA A 721 11.21 -30.79 24.98
N THR A 722 11.36 -29.77 24.14
CA THR A 722 11.10 -28.37 24.50
C THR A 722 10.07 -27.78 23.54
N VAL A 723 8.95 -27.35 24.10
CA VAL A 723 7.94 -26.53 23.45
C VAL A 723 8.48 -25.09 23.39
N ASN A 724 8.63 -24.54 22.19
CA ASN A 724 9.04 -23.16 21.95
C ASN A 724 7.93 -22.39 21.22
N VAL A 725 7.71 -21.15 21.62
CA VAL A 725 6.87 -20.18 20.89
C VAL A 725 7.71 -18.97 20.53
N TYR A 726 7.69 -18.59 19.26
CA TYR A 726 8.48 -17.50 18.68
C TYR A 726 7.57 -16.33 18.27
N GLY A 727 8.12 -15.12 18.26
CA GLY A 727 7.46 -13.95 17.66
C GLY A 727 7.43 -13.98 16.13
N ASN A 728 6.79 -12.98 15.52
CA ASN A 728 6.83 -12.74 14.08
C ASN A 728 7.97 -11.80 13.70
N LYS A 729 8.73 -12.20 12.67
CA LYS A 729 9.57 -11.33 11.86
C LYS A 729 9.24 -11.58 10.40
N ASP A 730 8.55 -10.62 9.82
CA ASP A 730 8.35 -10.48 8.38
C ASP A 730 7.54 -11.61 7.74
N GLY A 731 6.46 -11.98 8.44
CA GLY A 731 5.57 -13.09 8.06
C GLY A 731 6.15 -14.47 8.37
N LYS A 732 7.31 -14.52 9.02
CA LYS A 732 8.08 -15.73 9.34
C LYS A 732 8.37 -15.79 10.85
N PRO A 733 8.78 -16.95 11.39
CA PRO A 733 9.21 -17.05 12.79
C PRO A 733 10.49 -16.25 13.05
N ASP A 734 10.46 -15.47 14.13
CA ASP A 734 11.62 -14.74 14.66
C ASP A 734 12.37 -15.63 15.66
N LEU A 735 13.34 -16.41 15.16
CA LEU A 735 14.01 -17.45 15.95
C LEU A 735 14.79 -16.90 17.16
N ASP A 736 15.23 -15.64 17.09
CA ASP A 736 15.94 -14.94 18.16
C ASP A 736 14.99 -14.44 19.29
N ASN A 737 13.68 -14.45 19.04
CA ASN A 737 12.63 -13.84 19.86
C ASN A 737 11.69 -14.92 20.41
N ILE A 738 12.24 -15.76 21.29
CA ILE A 738 11.49 -16.77 22.04
C ILE A 738 10.56 -16.04 23.02
N VAL A 739 9.26 -16.18 22.81
CA VAL A 739 8.18 -15.57 23.60
C VAL A 739 7.87 -16.44 24.81
N ALA A 740 7.81 -17.76 24.63
CA ALA A 740 7.54 -18.72 25.70
C ALA A 740 8.29 -20.03 25.44
N THR A 741 8.67 -20.73 26.51
CA THR A 741 9.26 -22.06 26.43
C THR A 741 8.75 -22.95 27.56
N LYS A 742 8.58 -24.26 27.31
CA LYS A 742 8.24 -25.26 28.33
C LYS A 742 8.84 -26.62 27.98
N LYS A 743 9.58 -27.23 28.91
CA LYS A 743 10.04 -28.61 28.77
C LYS A 743 8.91 -29.60 29.02
N VAL A 744 8.88 -30.68 28.23
CA VAL A 744 7.88 -31.75 28.30
C VAL A 744 8.56 -33.11 28.09
N THR A 745 8.08 -34.13 28.81
CA THR A 745 8.58 -35.51 28.65
C THR A 745 7.66 -36.31 27.74
N ILE A 746 8.19 -36.92 26.68
CA ILE A 746 7.39 -37.67 25.70
C ILE A 746 7.78 -39.15 25.77
N ASN A 747 6.87 -39.99 26.25
CA ASN A 747 7.03 -41.44 26.25
C ASN A 747 6.40 -42.01 24.98
N ILE A 748 7.20 -42.57 24.07
CA ILE A 748 6.68 -43.26 22.87
C ILE A 748 6.75 -44.76 23.15
N ASN A 749 5.62 -45.45 22.99
CA ASN A 749 5.58 -46.91 23.08
C ASN A 749 5.91 -47.50 21.71
N GLY A 750 6.83 -48.47 21.68
CA GLY A 750 7.29 -49.10 20.45
C GLY A 750 6.26 -50.05 19.85
N LEU A 751 6.39 -50.30 18.54
CA LEU A 751 5.54 -51.25 17.82
C LEU A 751 5.94 -52.69 18.12
N ILE A 752 4.95 -53.57 18.25
CA ILE A 752 5.14 -55.01 18.32
C ILE A 752 4.45 -55.65 17.13
N SER A 753 5.15 -56.56 16.46
CA SER A 753 4.68 -57.16 15.21
C SER A 753 3.54 -58.17 15.44
N LYS A 754 2.67 -58.34 14.45
CA LYS A 754 1.55 -59.31 14.54
C LYS A 754 2.06 -60.74 14.74
N GLU A 755 3.17 -61.08 14.11
CA GLU A 755 3.86 -62.37 14.19
C GLU A 755 4.41 -62.62 15.60
N THR A 756 4.93 -61.57 16.25
CA THR A 756 5.40 -61.62 17.65
C THR A 756 4.24 -61.90 18.59
N VAL A 757 3.09 -61.26 18.38
CA VAL A 757 1.86 -61.49 19.17
C VAL A 757 1.28 -62.88 18.91
N GLN A 758 1.17 -63.31 17.65
CA GLN A 758 0.73 -64.66 17.27
C GLN A 758 1.58 -65.74 17.92
N LYS A 759 2.92 -65.63 17.82
CA LYS A 759 3.85 -66.55 18.45
C LYS A 759 3.70 -66.54 19.97
N ALA A 760 3.62 -65.37 20.60
CA ALA A 760 3.45 -65.25 22.05
C ALA A 760 2.14 -65.88 22.56
N VAL A 761 1.04 -65.74 21.82
CA VAL A 761 -0.24 -66.41 22.14
C VAL A 761 -0.12 -67.92 21.95
N ALA A 762 0.50 -68.39 20.86
CA ALA A 762 0.71 -69.82 20.62
C ALA A 762 1.60 -70.48 21.70
N ASP A 763 2.74 -69.85 22.00
CA ASP A 763 3.79 -70.38 22.86
C ASP A 763 3.47 -70.25 24.36
N ASN A 764 2.89 -69.13 24.81
CA ASN A 764 2.80 -68.80 26.25
C ASN A 764 1.40 -68.95 26.87
N VAL A 765 0.34 -69.08 26.06
CA VAL A 765 -0.99 -69.50 26.55
C VAL A 765 -1.04 -71.04 26.61
N LYS A 766 -1.64 -71.58 27.67
CA LYS A 766 -1.86 -73.02 27.90
C LYS A 766 -3.04 -73.54 27.08
N ASP A 767 -2.94 -74.79 26.64
CA ASP A 767 -4.00 -75.45 25.84
C ASP A 767 -5.18 -75.89 26.72
N SER A 768 -4.95 -76.09 28.02
CA SER A 768 -5.98 -76.35 29.02
C SER A 768 -5.62 -75.81 30.41
N ILE A 769 -6.62 -75.46 31.21
CA ILE A 769 -6.49 -75.15 32.64
C ILE A 769 -7.55 -75.87 33.47
N ASP A 770 -7.18 -76.22 34.70
CA ASP A 770 -8.07 -76.76 35.73
C ASP A 770 -8.17 -75.73 36.87
N VAL A 771 -9.38 -75.28 37.18
CA VAL A 771 -9.65 -74.14 38.07
C VAL A 771 -10.19 -74.65 39.41
N PRO A 772 -9.43 -74.60 40.51
CA PRO A 772 -9.84 -75.10 41.82
C PRO A 772 -11.16 -74.49 42.32
N ALA A 773 -12.01 -75.31 42.96
CA ALA A 773 -13.32 -74.88 43.46
C ALA A 773 -13.23 -73.70 44.43
N ALA A 774 -12.17 -73.64 45.25
CA ALA A 774 -11.90 -72.55 46.18
C ALA A 774 -11.73 -71.17 45.51
N TYR A 775 -11.47 -71.11 44.20
CA TYR A 775 -11.42 -69.86 43.45
C TYR A 775 -12.82 -69.37 43.04
N LEU A 776 -13.73 -70.28 42.69
CA LEU A 776 -15.14 -69.95 42.39
C LEU A 776 -15.96 -69.67 43.66
N GLU A 777 -15.64 -70.30 44.78
CA GLU A 777 -16.19 -69.96 46.10
C GLU A 777 -15.94 -68.48 46.44
N LYS A 778 -14.72 -67.99 46.20
CA LYS A 778 -14.32 -66.60 46.52
C LYS A 778 -14.69 -65.57 45.44
N ALA A 779 -15.08 -66.01 44.24
CA ALA A 779 -15.39 -65.13 43.12
C ALA A 779 -16.63 -64.23 43.39
N LYS A 780 -16.45 -62.92 43.21
CA LYS A 780 -17.48 -61.88 43.28
C LYS A 780 -17.67 -61.27 41.88
N GLY A 781 -18.88 -60.83 41.53
CA GLY A 781 -19.19 -60.26 40.22
C GLY A 781 -18.49 -58.93 39.89
N GLU A 782 -18.22 -58.11 40.91
CA GLU A 782 -17.36 -56.92 40.80
C GLU A 782 -15.88 -57.24 41.01
N GLY A 783 -15.57 -58.46 41.47
CA GLY A 783 -14.21 -58.97 41.58
C GLY A 783 -13.63 -59.34 40.22
N PRO A 784 -12.31 -59.33 40.06
CA PRO A 784 -11.66 -59.43 38.77
C PRO A 784 -11.73 -60.83 38.14
N PHE A 785 -12.27 -61.85 38.81
CA PHE A 785 -12.34 -63.26 38.37
C PHE A 785 -12.71 -63.45 36.88
N THR A 786 -13.60 -62.59 36.35
CA THR A 786 -14.12 -62.62 34.97
C THR A 786 -13.52 -61.55 34.03
N ALA A 787 -12.47 -60.83 34.42
CA ALA A 787 -11.86 -59.75 33.62
C ALA A 787 -11.28 -60.29 32.29
N GLY A 788 -11.67 -59.64 31.19
CA GLY A 788 -11.35 -60.09 29.82
C GLY A 788 -12.12 -61.34 29.37
N VAL A 789 -13.12 -61.82 30.12
CA VAL A 789 -13.93 -62.99 29.78
C VAL A 789 -15.27 -62.55 29.18
N ASN A 790 -15.58 -63.06 28.00
CA ASN A 790 -16.66 -62.65 27.08
C ASN A 790 -16.65 -61.18 26.62
N HIS A 791 -15.94 -60.27 27.28
CA HIS A 791 -15.74 -58.87 26.86
C HIS A 791 -14.30 -58.59 26.45
N VAL A 792 -14.12 -57.55 25.64
CA VAL A 792 -12.81 -57.15 25.10
C VAL A 792 -12.13 -56.10 26.00
N ILE A 793 -10.86 -56.29 26.31
CA ILE A 793 -10.02 -55.39 27.12
C ILE A 793 -8.71 -55.02 26.38
N PRO A 794 -8.02 -53.92 26.73
CA PRO A 794 -6.65 -53.66 26.24
C PRO A 794 -5.70 -54.81 26.56
N TYR A 795 -4.83 -55.19 25.62
CA TYR A 795 -3.96 -56.36 25.76
C TYR A 795 -2.93 -56.21 26.89
N GLU A 796 -2.53 -54.98 27.24
CA GLU A 796 -1.70 -54.67 28.41
C GLU A 796 -2.38 -54.96 29.76
N LEU A 797 -3.70 -55.19 29.79
CA LEU A 797 -4.45 -55.62 30.98
C LEU A 797 -4.74 -57.12 31.00
N PHE A 798 -4.25 -57.88 30.02
CA PHE A 798 -4.43 -59.33 30.01
C PHE A 798 -3.79 -59.97 31.25
N ALA A 799 -4.47 -60.99 31.81
CA ALA A 799 -3.99 -61.73 32.98
C ALA A 799 -3.53 -60.84 34.15
N GLY A 800 -4.26 -59.74 34.39
CA GLY A 800 -4.21 -58.90 35.60
C GLY A 800 -4.59 -59.67 36.87
N ASP A 801 -5.34 -59.04 37.77
CA ASP A 801 -5.96 -59.75 38.91
C ASP A 801 -7.04 -60.77 38.49
N GLY A 802 -7.35 -60.88 37.19
CA GLY A 802 -8.40 -61.75 36.67
C GLY A 802 -8.03 -63.22 36.61
N MET A 803 -8.48 -63.98 37.60
CA MET A 803 -8.11 -65.39 37.81
C MET A 803 -8.21 -66.27 36.56
N LEU A 804 -9.33 -66.21 35.81
CA LEU A 804 -9.55 -67.11 34.67
C LEU A 804 -8.56 -66.84 33.53
N THR A 805 -8.35 -65.57 33.20
CA THR A 805 -7.38 -65.15 32.18
C THR A 805 -5.94 -65.29 32.67
N ARG A 806 -5.67 -65.12 33.97
CA ARG A 806 -4.35 -65.28 34.58
C ARG A 806 -3.87 -66.73 34.55
N LEU A 807 -4.72 -67.70 34.91
CA LEU A 807 -4.37 -69.12 34.88
C LEU A 807 -3.99 -69.63 33.48
N LEU A 808 -4.55 -69.03 32.42
CA LEU A 808 -4.26 -69.41 31.03
C LEU A 808 -2.81 -69.17 30.60
N LEU A 809 -1.99 -68.42 31.33
CA LEU A 809 -0.57 -68.22 30.99
C LEU A 809 0.36 -69.23 31.65
N LYS A 810 1.36 -69.70 30.91
CA LYS A 810 2.50 -70.47 31.45
C LYS A 810 3.31 -69.68 32.49
N ALA A 811 3.25 -68.35 32.44
CA ALA A 811 3.84 -67.47 33.46
C ALA A 811 3.11 -67.54 34.83
N SER A 812 1.84 -67.98 34.89
CA SER A 812 1.10 -68.03 36.17
C SER A 812 1.73 -68.98 37.19
N ASP A 813 2.41 -70.01 36.70
CA ASP A 813 2.90 -71.15 37.50
C ASP A 813 4.09 -70.77 38.40
N LYS A 814 4.58 -69.54 38.29
CA LYS A 814 5.63 -68.93 39.13
C LYS A 814 5.23 -67.56 39.68
N ALA A 815 4.04 -67.06 39.35
CA ALA A 815 3.61 -65.70 39.70
C ALA A 815 2.87 -65.67 41.04
N PRO A 816 2.94 -64.56 41.79
CA PRO A 816 2.06 -64.35 42.93
C PRO A 816 0.58 -64.31 42.49
N TRP A 817 -0.27 -64.86 43.36
CA TRP A 817 -1.70 -65.06 43.16
C TRP A 817 -2.54 -64.08 43.98
N SER A 818 -3.81 -63.89 43.60
CA SER A 818 -4.81 -63.26 44.46
C SER A 818 -6.11 -64.06 44.41
N ASP A 819 -6.72 -64.25 45.58
CA ASP A 819 -7.91 -65.06 45.78
C ASP A 819 -9.23 -64.29 45.72
N ASN A 820 -9.17 -62.95 45.60
CA ASN A 820 -10.29 -62.08 45.22
C ASN A 820 -9.85 -60.76 44.51
N GLY A 821 -8.56 -60.60 44.19
CA GLY A 821 -8.01 -59.39 43.55
C GLY A 821 -7.49 -58.33 44.52
N ASP A 822 -7.73 -58.48 45.83
CA ASP A 822 -7.33 -57.52 46.86
C ASP A 822 -5.80 -57.33 46.97
N ALA A 823 -5.01 -58.24 46.40
CA ALA A 823 -3.54 -58.17 46.38
C ALA A 823 -2.95 -57.30 45.25
N LYS A 824 -3.74 -56.90 44.25
CA LYS A 824 -3.33 -55.99 43.14
C LYS A 824 -2.04 -56.43 42.43
N ASN A 825 -2.01 -57.68 41.98
CA ASN A 825 -0.83 -58.23 41.32
C ASN A 825 -0.65 -57.63 39.91
N PRO A 826 0.60 -57.43 39.45
CA PRO A 826 0.85 -56.95 38.09
C PRO A 826 0.29 -57.92 37.04
N ALA A 827 -0.15 -57.35 35.92
CA ALA A 827 -0.65 -58.08 34.76
C ALA A 827 0.47 -58.89 34.07
N LEU A 828 0.14 -60.11 33.65
CA LEU A 828 1.06 -60.99 32.95
C LEU A 828 0.79 -60.90 31.44
N SER A 829 1.76 -60.38 30.67
CA SER A 829 1.63 -60.38 29.20
C SER A 829 2.09 -61.73 28.62
N PRO A 830 1.47 -62.25 27.53
CA PRO A 830 2.00 -63.41 26.81
C PRO A 830 3.35 -63.09 26.15
N LEU A 831 3.67 -61.80 25.99
CA LEU A 831 4.96 -61.31 25.47
C LEU A 831 6.07 -61.27 26.53
N GLY A 832 5.75 -61.50 27.80
CA GLY A 832 6.69 -61.39 28.93
C GLY A 832 6.61 -60.07 29.69
N GLU A 833 7.44 -59.94 30.73
CA GLU A 833 7.44 -58.78 31.63
C GLU A 833 7.95 -57.50 30.94
N ASN A 834 7.44 -56.34 31.39
CA ASN A 834 7.81 -54.99 30.92
C ASN A 834 7.50 -54.65 29.44
N VAL A 835 6.86 -55.55 28.70
CA VAL A 835 6.49 -55.33 27.30
C VAL A 835 5.26 -54.42 27.16
N LYS A 836 5.46 -53.15 26.77
CA LYS A 836 4.41 -52.13 26.65
C LYS A 836 3.70 -52.13 25.28
N THR A 837 2.63 -52.89 25.13
CA THR A 837 1.73 -52.85 23.96
C THR A 837 0.70 -51.71 23.99
N LYS A 838 0.91 -50.63 24.78
CA LYS A 838 -0.16 -49.72 25.23
C LYS A 838 -1.09 -49.26 24.10
N GLY A 839 -2.31 -49.78 24.08
CA GLY A 839 -3.33 -49.51 23.07
C GLY A 839 -3.12 -50.08 21.66
N GLN A 840 -2.07 -50.88 21.37
CA GLN A 840 -1.85 -51.45 20.02
C GLN A 840 -2.79 -52.64 19.73
N TYR A 841 -3.04 -53.46 20.75
CA TYR A 841 -3.81 -54.70 20.64
C TYR A 841 -4.83 -54.80 21.78
N PHE A 842 -5.86 -55.61 21.55
CA PHE A 842 -6.93 -55.89 22.52
C PHE A 842 -7.14 -57.40 22.66
N TYR A 843 -7.70 -57.84 23.78
CA TYR A 843 -7.83 -59.23 24.20
C TYR A 843 -9.26 -59.60 24.56
N GLN A 844 -9.69 -60.83 24.26
CA GLN A 844 -10.92 -61.45 24.77
C GLN A 844 -10.71 -62.96 25.00
N LEU A 845 -11.28 -63.49 26.09
CA LEU A 845 -11.52 -64.92 26.27
C LEU A 845 -13.02 -65.18 26.03
N ALA A 846 -13.38 -65.60 24.82
CA ALA A 846 -14.74 -66.01 24.52
C ALA A 846 -14.99 -67.42 25.08
N LEU A 847 -16.05 -67.60 25.89
CA LEU A 847 -16.50 -68.90 26.36
C LEU A 847 -17.63 -69.43 25.47
N ASP A 848 -17.62 -70.73 25.17
CA ASP A 848 -18.65 -71.37 24.36
C ASP A 848 -19.85 -71.86 25.20
N GLY A 849 -20.99 -72.13 24.55
CA GLY A 849 -22.15 -72.77 25.18
C GLY A 849 -22.97 -71.87 26.09
N ASN A 850 -23.55 -72.42 27.18
CA ASN A 850 -24.52 -71.71 28.02
C ASN A 850 -23.92 -70.58 28.90
N VAL A 851 -22.60 -70.41 28.87
CA VAL A 851 -21.84 -69.32 29.51
C VAL A 851 -21.41 -68.23 28.51
N ALA A 852 -21.65 -68.42 27.20
CA ALA A 852 -21.32 -67.43 26.17
C ALA A 852 -22.04 -66.09 26.41
N GLY A 853 -21.32 -64.98 26.20
CA GLY A 853 -21.85 -63.62 26.37
C GLY A 853 -22.23 -63.22 27.81
N LYS A 854 -22.07 -64.09 28.81
CA LYS A 854 -22.28 -63.74 30.22
C LYS A 854 -21.01 -63.12 30.80
N GLU A 855 -21.17 -62.08 31.61
CA GLU A 855 -20.07 -61.39 32.29
C GLU A 855 -20.30 -61.37 33.81
N LYS A 856 -19.25 -61.03 34.58
CA LYS A 856 -19.35 -60.61 35.98
C LYS A 856 -20.15 -61.62 36.83
N GLN A 857 -21.12 -61.15 37.60
CA GLN A 857 -21.92 -62.00 38.49
C GLN A 857 -22.70 -63.08 37.73
N ALA A 858 -23.30 -62.74 36.58
CA ALA A 858 -24.10 -63.67 35.79
C ALA A 858 -23.28 -64.84 35.20
N LEU A 859 -21.99 -64.63 34.92
CA LEU A 859 -21.08 -65.70 34.52
C LEU A 859 -20.70 -66.60 35.71
N ILE A 860 -20.36 -65.99 36.86
CA ILE A 860 -19.99 -66.72 38.08
C ILE A 860 -21.15 -67.61 38.57
N ASP A 861 -22.38 -67.10 38.56
CA ASP A 861 -23.54 -67.87 39.00
C ASP A 861 -23.94 -68.96 38.01
N GLN A 862 -23.69 -68.77 36.70
CA GLN A 862 -23.83 -69.87 35.73
C GLN A 862 -22.79 -70.97 35.95
N PHE A 863 -21.53 -70.62 36.25
CA PHE A 863 -20.51 -71.61 36.62
C PHE A 863 -20.90 -72.40 37.88
N ARG A 864 -21.49 -71.74 38.88
CA ARG A 864 -22.01 -72.40 40.09
C ARG A 864 -23.18 -73.34 39.77
N ALA A 865 -24.14 -72.88 38.96
CA ALA A 865 -25.32 -73.66 38.57
C ALA A 865 -25.01 -74.87 37.66
N ASN A 866 -23.97 -74.79 36.85
CA ASN A 866 -23.54 -75.88 35.95
C ASN A 866 -22.79 -77.02 36.68
N GLY A 867 -22.29 -76.78 37.91
CA GLY A 867 -21.44 -77.73 38.62
C GLY A 867 -20.03 -77.88 38.02
N THR A 868 -19.30 -78.92 38.42
CA THR A 868 -17.96 -79.22 37.87
C THR A 868 -18.05 -79.59 36.40
N GLN A 869 -17.64 -78.68 35.52
CA GLN A 869 -17.80 -78.81 34.08
C GLN A 869 -16.58 -78.29 33.31
N THR A 870 -16.33 -78.88 32.14
CA THR A 870 -15.30 -78.45 31.19
C THR A 870 -15.94 -77.65 30.06
N TYR A 871 -15.40 -76.47 29.78
CA TYR A 871 -15.85 -75.53 28.77
C TYR A 871 -14.82 -75.43 27.66
N SER A 872 -15.29 -75.34 26.41
CA SER A 872 -14.46 -74.83 25.32
C SER A 872 -14.42 -73.31 25.40
N ALA A 873 -13.28 -72.73 25.07
CA ALA A 873 -13.08 -71.29 25.02
C ALA A 873 -12.10 -70.94 23.90
N THR A 874 -12.20 -69.72 23.39
CA THR A 874 -11.28 -69.18 22.40
C THR A 874 -10.67 -67.88 22.91
N VAL A 875 -9.34 -67.88 23.02
CA VAL A 875 -8.53 -66.69 23.22
C VAL A 875 -8.43 -65.96 21.88
N ASN A 876 -8.92 -64.73 21.82
CA ASN A 876 -8.81 -63.85 20.65
C ASN A 876 -8.01 -62.59 21.00
N VAL A 877 -7.16 -62.17 20.05
CA VAL A 877 -6.45 -60.89 20.08
C VAL A 877 -6.85 -60.09 18.86
N TYR A 878 -7.27 -58.84 19.06
CA TYR A 878 -7.75 -57.92 18.04
C TYR A 878 -6.77 -56.77 17.83
N GLY A 879 -6.76 -56.18 16.63
CA GLY A 879 -6.03 -54.93 16.34
C GLY A 879 -6.69 -53.69 16.95
N ASN A 880 -6.08 -52.52 16.74
CA ASN A 880 -6.64 -51.22 17.10
C ASN A 880 -7.35 -50.56 15.90
N LYS A 881 -8.51 -49.98 16.17
CA LYS A 881 -9.21 -49.01 15.32
C LYS A 881 -9.64 -47.83 16.17
N ASP A 882 -8.92 -46.73 16.01
CA ASP A 882 -9.22 -45.42 16.57
C ASP A 882 -9.32 -45.41 18.10
N GLY A 883 -8.37 -46.11 18.75
CA GLY A 883 -8.32 -46.26 20.20
C GLY A 883 -9.22 -47.36 20.77
N LYS A 884 -9.91 -48.12 19.92
CA LYS A 884 -10.85 -49.20 20.28
C LYS A 884 -10.44 -50.53 19.65
N PRO A 885 -10.97 -51.68 20.12
CA PRO A 885 -10.74 -52.95 19.47
C PRO A 885 -11.35 -53.00 18.07
N ASP A 886 -10.56 -53.43 17.10
CA ASP A 886 -10.97 -53.70 15.72
C ASP A 886 -11.46 -55.15 15.61
N LEU A 887 -12.75 -55.37 15.85
CA LEU A 887 -13.33 -56.72 15.96
C LEU A 887 -13.23 -57.54 14.66
N ASP A 888 -13.12 -56.85 13.52
CA ASP A 888 -12.95 -57.45 12.18
C ASP A 888 -11.50 -57.93 11.94
N ASN A 889 -10.54 -57.52 12.77
CA ASN A 889 -9.08 -57.65 12.57
C ASN A 889 -8.48 -58.51 13.70
N ILE A 890 -8.82 -59.80 13.67
CA ILE A 890 -8.23 -60.80 14.58
C ILE A 890 -6.76 -61.00 14.21
N VAL A 891 -5.87 -60.64 15.13
CA VAL A 891 -4.41 -60.73 15.01
C VAL A 891 -3.92 -62.12 15.39
N ALA A 892 -4.47 -62.70 16.46
CA ALA A 892 -4.14 -64.05 16.93
C ALA A 892 -5.36 -64.72 17.54
N THR A 893 -5.44 -66.06 17.42
CA THR A 893 -6.48 -66.86 18.08
C THR A 893 -5.90 -68.17 18.60
N LYS A 894 -6.39 -68.66 19.75
CA LYS A 894 -6.04 -69.97 20.31
C LYS A 894 -7.23 -70.57 21.05
N LYS A 895 -7.63 -71.78 20.67
CA LYS A 895 -8.61 -72.57 21.44
C LYS A 895 -7.97 -73.11 22.70
N VAL A 896 -8.70 -73.04 23.82
CA VAL A 896 -8.27 -73.50 25.14
C VAL A 896 -9.42 -74.22 25.85
N THR A 897 -9.08 -75.18 26.70
CA THR A 897 -10.05 -75.99 27.45
C THR A 897 -10.04 -75.59 28.93
N ILE A 898 -11.18 -75.14 29.47
CA ILE A 898 -11.26 -74.62 30.85
C ILE A 898 -12.14 -75.53 31.68
N LYS A 899 -11.55 -76.28 32.61
CA LYS A 899 -12.28 -77.08 33.60
C LYS A 899 -12.53 -76.22 34.84
N ILE A 900 -13.79 -75.91 35.12
CA ILE A 900 -14.20 -75.26 36.36
C ILE A 900 -14.62 -76.36 37.33
N ASN A 901 -13.99 -76.44 38.51
CA ASN A 901 -14.51 -77.27 39.59
C ASN A 901 -15.48 -76.45 40.43
N VAL A 902 -16.57 -77.09 40.85
CA VAL A 902 -17.43 -76.64 41.94
C VAL A 902 -17.23 -77.63 43.08
N LYS A 903 -17.27 -77.15 44.32
CA LYS A 903 -17.14 -78.02 45.49
C LYS A 903 -18.41 -78.84 45.64
N GLU A 904 -18.27 -80.16 45.73
CA GLU A 904 -19.40 -81.02 46.03
C GLU A 904 -19.91 -80.74 47.45
N THR A 905 -21.09 -80.13 47.53
CA THR A 905 -21.84 -80.02 48.79
C THR A 905 -22.56 -81.33 49.03
N SER A 906 -21.90 -82.26 49.72
CA SER A 906 -22.46 -83.53 50.16
C SER A 906 -23.47 -83.34 51.31
N ASP A 907 -24.53 -82.56 51.09
CA ASP A 907 -25.64 -82.38 52.04
C ASP A 907 -26.91 -81.85 51.36
N THR A 908 -27.82 -82.76 51.00
CA THR A 908 -29.28 -82.55 51.21
C THR A 908 -30.04 -83.89 51.08
N ALA A 909 -30.08 -84.66 52.17
CA ALA A 909 -31.01 -85.77 52.30
C ALA A 909 -32.30 -85.30 53.00
N ASN A 910 -33.42 -85.35 52.29
CA ASN A 910 -34.83 -85.36 52.75
C ASN A 910 -35.33 -84.33 53.81
N GLY A 911 -36.38 -83.60 53.43
CA GLY A 911 -37.19 -82.73 54.31
C GLY A 911 -37.90 -81.63 53.52
N SER A 912 -38.94 -81.91 52.71
CA SER A 912 -40.29 -82.33 53.13
C SER A 912 -40.86 -81.31 54.14
N LEU A 913 -41.93 -80.54 53.88
CA LEU A 913 -43.24 -80.83 53.25
C LEU A 913 -43.71 -79.59 52.42
N SER A 914 -44.82 -79.55 51.65
CA SER A 914 -46.09 -80.30 51.72
C SER A 914 -46.84 -80.34 50.35
N PRO A 915 -47.87 -81.21 50.15
CA PRO A 915 -48.45 -81.52 48.83
C PRO A 915 -49.98 -81.25 48.70
N SER A 916 -50.57 -81.66 47.56
CA SER A 916 -51.98 -82.14 47.33
C SER A 916 -52.74 -81.42 46.19
N ASN A 917 -53.75 -81.99 45.50
CA ASN A 917 -54.07 -83.39 45.09
C ASN A 917 -55.29 -83.37 44.11
N SER A 918 -55.67 -84.53 43.55
CA SER A 918 -56.92 -84.89 42.82
C SER A 918 -56.84 -84.85 41.28
N GLY A 919 -57.31 -85.86 40.53
CA GLY A 919 -57.75 -87.21 40.93
C GLY A 919 -58.53 -87.97 39.83
N SER A 920 -58.41 -89.32 39.80
CA SER A 920 -59.17 -90.31 38.98
C SER A 920 -59.12 -90.20 37.43
N GLY A 921 -59.14 -91.30 36.65
CA GLY A 921 -59.01 -92.73 36.99
C GLY A 921 -59.45 -93.70 35.86
N VAL A 922 -58.94 -94.94 35.90
CA VAL A 922 -59.37 -96.16 35.13
C VAL A 922 -58.85 -96.28 33.67
N THR A 923 -58.73 -97.54 33.20
CA THR A 923 -57.98 -98.08 32.03
C THR A 923 -58.91 -99.01 31.17
N PRO A 924 -58.54 -99.89 30.17
CA PRO A 924 -57.29 -100.70 29.98
C PRO A 924 -56.80 -101.00 28.52
N MET A 925 -55.73 -101.84 28.43
CA MET A 925 -55.18 -102.56 27.24
C MET A 925 -54.48 -101.70 26.14
N ASN A 926 -53.39 -102.10 25.45
CA ASN A 926 -52.33 -103.15 25.52
C ASN A 926 -51.16 -102.72 24.55
N HIS A 927 -49.99 -103.33 24.30
CA HIS A 927 -49.29 -104.56 24.73
C HIS A 927 -47.74 -104.41 24.54
N ASN A 928 -46.96 -105.51 24.62
CA ASN A 928 -45.48 -105.57 24.55
C ASN A 928 -44.90 -105.81 23.13
N HIS A 929 -43.66 -105.38 22.87
CA HIS A 929 -42.51 -106.30 22.64
C HIS A 929 -41.12 -105.60 22.69
N ALA A 930 -40.03 -106.38 22.65
CA ALA A 930 -38.64 -105.89 22.81
C ALA A 930 -37.60 -106.68 21.96
N THR A 931 -36.35 -106.17 21.96
CA THR A 931 -35.07 -106.75 21.46
C THR A 931 -34.80 -106.74 19.94
N GLY A 932 -33.54 -106.47 19.54
CA GLY A 932 -33.07 -106.48 18.13
C GLY A 932 -31.71 -105.77 17.91
N THR A 933 -30.65 -106.55 17.71
CA THR A 933 -29.20 -106.26 17.68
C THR A 933 -28.60 -105.45 16.50
N THR A 934 -27.32 -105.06 16.68
CA THR A 934 -26.19 -104.93 15.68
C THR A 934 -26.13 -103.80 14.65
N ASP A 935 -25.13 -102.92 14.86
CA ASP A 935 -23.99 -102.54 13.99
C ASP A 935 -24.09 -102.07 12.51
N SER A 936 -23.09 -101.23 12.19
CA SER A 936 -22.48 -100.91 10.87
C SER A 936 -23.09 -99.84 9.93
N MET A 937 -22.17 -98.95 9.49
CA MET A 937 -22.18 -98.10 8.28
C MET A 937 -22.06 -98.99 6.99
N PRO A 938 -22.12 -98.50 5.72
CA PRO A 938 -21.89 -97.12 5.24
C PRO A 938 -22.71 -96.65 4.00
N ALA A 939 -22.25 -95.53 3.40
CA ALA A 939 -22.24 -95.23 1.96
C ALA A 939 -23.54 -94.83 1.23
N ASP A 940 -23.52 -94.16 0.06
CA ASP A 940 -22.62 -93.16 -0.58
C ASP A 940 -23.27 -92.68 -1.92
N THR A 941 -22.57 -91.89 -2.75
CA THR A 941 -22.74 -91.69 -4.22
C THR A 941 -23.81 -90.71 -4.72
N MET A 942 -23.70 -90.06 -5.90
CA MET A 942 -22.58 -89.61 -6.79
C MET A 942 -23.18 -88.58 -7.81
N THR A 943 -22.49 -87.86 -8.71
CA THR A 943 -21.08 -87.91 -9.21
C THR A 943 -20.44 -86.51 -9.01
N SER A 944 -19.84 -85.69 -9.90
CA SER A 944 -19.29 -85.69 -11.30
C SER A 944 -18.44 -84.39 -11.45
N SER A 945 -17.45 -84.18 -12.33
CA SER A 945 -16.58 -84.97 -13.22
C SER A 945 -15.70 -83.95 -13.98
N THR A 946 -14.46 -84.14 -14.44
CA THR A 946 -13.42 -85.21 -14.30
C THR A 946 -12.09 -84.66 -14.87
N ASN A 947 -10.93 -85.14 -14.37
CA ASN A 947 -9.61 -85.19 -15.06
C ASN A 947 -8.84 -83.84 -15.31
N THR A 948 -7.50 -83.69 -15.35
CA THR A 948 -6.25 -84.45 -14.99
C THR A 948 -5.03 -83.52 -15.23
N MET A 949 -3.80 -83.60 -14.65
CA MET A 949 -3.21 -84.41 -13.55
C MET A 949 -1.94 -83.70 -12.94
N ALA A 950 -0.90 -84.46 -12.57
CA ALA A 950 0.42 -84.17 -11.97
C ALA A 950 1.41 -83.26 -12.78
N GLY A 951 2.54 -82.78 -12.22
CA GLY A 951 3.01 -82.83 -10.81
C GLY A 951 4.50 -82.45 -10.57
N GLU A 952 4.86 -82.32 -9.29
CA GLU A 952 6.20 -82.36 -8.63
C GLU A 952 7.37 -81.38 -8.96
N ASN A 953 7.68 -80.55 -7.94
CA ASN A 953 8.98 -80.35 -7.26
C ASN A 953 10.18 -79.51 -7.81
N MET A 954 10.54 -78.51 -6.97
CA MET A 954 11.88 -78.01 -6.57
C MET A 954 12.74 -77.02 -7.41
N ALA A 955 13.10 -75.94 -6.69
CA ALA A 955 14.44 -75.31 -6.55
C ALA A 955 14.95 -74.19 -7.51
N ALA A 956 15.06 -72.99 -6.90
CA ALA A 956 16.26 -72.13 -6.82
C ALA A 956 16.72 -71.19 -7.97
N SER A 957 16.55 -69.87 -7.68
CA SER A 957 17.62 -68.82 -7.72
C SER A 957 17.75 -67.82 -8.90
N ALA A 958 18.29 -66.64 -8.52
CA ALA A 958 19.04 -65.64 -9.30
C ALA A 958 18.35 -64.69 -10.33
N ASN A 959 18.04 -63.47 -9.84
CA ASN A 959 18.22 -62.14 -10.47
C ASN A 959 18.80 -62.02 -11.90
N LYS A 960 18.13 -61.22 -12.78
CA LYS A 960 18.54 -59.81 -13.07
C LYS A 960 17.51 -59.02 -13.91
N MET A 961 17.77 -57.71 -14.05
CA MET A 961 16.93 -56.67 -14.69
C MET A 961 17.11 -56.54 -16.21
N SER A 962 16.08 -56.00 -16.89
CA SER A 962 16.08 -55.00 -18.01
C SER A 962 14.77 -55.14 -18.85
N ASP A 963 14.14 -54.11 -19.42
CA ASP A 963 14.13 -52.64 -19.18
C ASP A 963 12.89 -52.00 -19.88
N THR A 964 12.51 -50.78 -19.49
CA THR A 964 11.80 -49.72 -20.27
C THR A 964 10.25 -49.80 -20.50
N MET A 965 9.66 -48.61 -20.66
CA MET A 965 8.25 -48.15 -20.66
C MET A 965 7.79 -47.66 -22.09
N MET A 966 6.56 -47.23 -22.46
CA MET A 966 5.15 -47.20 -21.94
C MET A 966 4.16 -46.70 -23.06
N SER A 967 2.88 -46.46 -22.70
CA SER A 967 1.75 -45.77 -23.40
C SER A 967 0.90 -46.63 -24.36
N GLU A 968 -0.46 -46.69 -24.32
CA GLU A 968 -1.62 -45.82 -23.93
C GLU A 968 -2.21 -44.93 -25.06
N ASP A 969 -3.49 -44.50 -25.10
CA ASP A 969 -4.84 -45.08 -24.79
C ASP A 969 -5.98 -44.06 -25.17
N LYS A 970 -7.27 -44.40 -24.98
CA LYS A 970 -8.48 -43.56 -24.69
C LYS A 970 -9.46 -43.07 -25.78
N ALA A 971 -10.71 -42.86 -25.32
CA ALA A 971 -11.79 -42.09 -25.96
C ALA A 971 -12.82 -41.46 -24.96
N MET A 972 -13.31 -40.26 -25.28
CA MET A 972 -14.57 -39.56 -24.87
C MET A 972 -14.98 -39.30 -23.39
N LEU A 973 -15.85 -38.27 -23.21
CA LEU A 973 -16.36 -37.62 -21.97
C LEU A 973 -17.68 -36.85 -22.32
N PRO A 974 -18.52 -36.29 -21.39
CA PRO A 974 -18.22 -35.48 -20.17
C PRO A 974 -18.98 -36.02 -18.91
N ASN A 975 -19.40 -35.31 -17.82
CA ASN A 975 -19.56 -33.88 -17.50
C ASN A 975 -19.73 -33.59 -15.98
N THR A 976 -19.72 -32.30 -15.59
CA THR A 976 -20.11 -31.67 -14.29
C THR A 976 -19.24 -31.92 -13.03
N GLY A 977 -19.13 -30.91 -12.16
CA GLY A 977 -18.56 -30.99 -10.79
C GLY A 977 -17.57 -29.86 -10.44
N GLU A 978 -17.72 -29.25 -9.26
CA GLU A 978 -16.84 -28.17 -8.74
C GLU A 978 -15.73 -28.73 -7.82
N THR A 979 -14.48 -28.23 -7.90
CA THR A 979 -13.68 -27.81 -6.70
C THR A 979 -12.31 -27.16 -7.00
N GLN A 980 -11.90 -26.27 -6.09
CA GLN A 980 -10.55 -25.93 -5.59
C GLN A 980 -9.28 -26.02 -6.48
N THR A 981 -8.74 -24.84 -6.77
CA THR A 981 -7.31 -24.41 -6.68
C THR A 981 -6.17 -25.44 -6.55
N SER A 982 -5.21 -25.38 -7.48
CA SER A 982 -3.78 -25.18 -7.16
C SER A 982 -3.01 -24.62 -8.37
N MET A 983 -1.75 -24.21 -8.20
CA MET A 983 -0.90 -23.59 -9.25
C MET A 983 0.30 -24.47 -9.63
N ALA A 984 0.65 -24.55 -10.91
CA ALA A 984 1.97 -25.00 -11.38
C ALA A 984 2.38 -24.32 -12.71
N SER A 985 3.65 -24.00 -12.78
CA SER A 985 4.42 -23.17 -13.72
C SER A 985 4.60 -23.63 -15.18
N ILE A 986 4.61 -22.64 -16.11
CA ILE A 986 5.50 -22.47 -17.29
C ILE A 986 5.42 -23.49 -18.46
N GLY A 987 5.19 -23.02 -19.71
CA GLY A 987 5.34 -23.89 -20.90
C GLY A 987 5.00 -23.36 -22.31
N PHE A 988 5.74 -22.37 -22.84
CA PHE A 988 6.01 -22.14 -24.29
C PHE A 988 4.90 -21.81 -25.33
N LEU A 989 5.40 -21.36 -26.51
CA LEU A 989 4.76 -20.72 -27.67
C LEU A 989 3.55 -21.45 -28.31
N GLY A 990 2.64 -20.65 -28.88
CA GLY A 990 1.67 -21.06 -29.91
C GLY A 990 1.16 -19.88 -30.74
N LEU A 991 1.50 -19.81 -32.03
CA LEU A 991 1.09 -18.74 -32.96
C LEU A 991 -0.26 -19.06 -33.63
N ALA A 992 -1.16 -18.08 -33.68
CA ALA A 992 -2.26 -18.05 -34.66
C ALA A 992 -2.70 -16.59 -34.94
N LEU A 993 -2.68 -16.18 -36.22
CA LEU A 993 -3.05 -14.83 -36.68
C LEU A 993 -3.80 -14.92 -38.02
N ALA A 994 -5.12 -14.68 -38.04
CA ALA A 994 -5.95 -14.37 -39.22
C ALA A 994 -7.42 -14.11 -38.82
N GLY A 995 -8.20 -13.41 -39.67
CA GLY A 995 -9.67 -13.24 -39.53
C GLY A 995 -10.13 -11.83 -39.13
N LEU A 996 -9.66 -10.75 -39.78
CA LEU A 996 -10.05 -10.23 -41.11
C LEU A 996 -11.42 -9.49 -41.13
N LEU A 997 -11.35 -8.27 -41.66
CA LEU A 997 -12.35 -7.19 -41.79
C LEU A 997 -13.77 -7.57 -42.26
N GLY A 998 -14.77 -6.84 -41.76
CA GLY A 998 -16.09 -6.69 -42.39
C GLY A 998 -17.06 -5.84 -41.56
N GLY A 999 -17.62 -4.75 -42.12
CA GLY A 999 -18.63 -3.94 -41.43
C GLY A 999 -18.58 -2.41 -41.66
N LEU A 1000 -18.48 -1.96 -42.92
CA LEU A 1000 -18.41 -0.53 -43.24
C LEU A 1000 -19.78 0.02 -43.68
N GLY A 1001 -20.33 0.96 -42.91
CA GLY A 1001 -21.32 1.93 -43.38
C GLY A 1001 -22.76 1.76 -42.91
N LEU A 1002 -23.24 2.76 -42.16
CA LEU A 1002 -24.63 3.22 -42.21
C LEU A 1002 -24.66 4.72 -41.89
N LYS A 1003 -25.19 5.53 -42.82
CA LYS A 1003 -25.45 6.96 -42.64
C LYS A 1003 -26.95 7.21 -42.79
N ASN A 1004 -27.58 7.77 -41.76
CA ASN A 1004 -28.82 8.54 -41.78
C ASN A 1004 -28.99 9.19 -40.39
N LYS A 1005 -29.61 10.37 -40.13
CA LYS A 1005 -29.87 11.65 -40.83
C LYS A 1005 -31.15 12.24 -40.18
N LYS A 1006 -31.02 13.34 -39.40
CA LYS A 1006 -32.12 14.13 -38.74
C LYS A 1006 -33.01 13.31 -37.77
N GLU A 1007 -33.60 13.80 -36.69
CA GLU A 1007 -34.08 15.10 -36.16
C GLU A 1007 -33.49 15.35 -34.74
N GLU A 1008 -33.32 16.55 -34.17
CA GLU A 1008 -34.20 17.72 -33.99
C GLU A 1008 -35.16 17.63 -32.77
N ASN A 1009 -34.58 17.64 -31.57
CA ASN A 1009 -34.98 18.41 -30.37
C ASN A 1009 -33.80 18.47 -29.37
#